data_AF-A0A419F3V0-F1
#
_entry.id   AF-A0A419F3V0-F1
#
_cell.length_a   1.000
_cell.length_b   1.000
_cell.length_c   1.000
_cell.angle_alpha   90.00
_cell.angle_beta   90.00
_cell.angle_gamma   90.00
#
_symmetry.space_group_name_H-M   'P 1'
#
loop_
_entity.id
_entity.type
_entity.pdbx_description
1 polymer ?
#
loop_
_entity_poly.entity_id
_entity_poly.type
_entity_poly.pdbx_seq_one_letter_code
_entity_poly.pdbx_strand_id
1 'polypeptide(L)'
;MKKLLLLFCLMNSLFFVISAQSVTGKIINITGEGLPGLQLQLYISPNVYSTTSGIDGTFTFSNVSDVEDENILPSGYNISNNYPNPFNPKTRFNISLPKTSVIQIEIFNVIGEKVLGNIEKNFSAGENFIDVEMNGLPNGVYFAKISVDNKYQIIKKLMLLYGSQHLQNSALRSSSTPTQSLNKFSVNNIIDSLVITGTDIKNNIFYDLPEITENNLDLGTLILNTTSTGIHCPGTPTVTYSGKTYNTVQIGNQCWLKENLDAGTMINGSNEQTNNSTIEKYCYDNLESNCDTYGGLYQWNEAMQYITTEGARGICPEGWHMPTKAEFDTLAVAVNMDGSTLIEIGSGTNTSGFSALPSGYLSSGYFWGLGGNIYIWGSSEDYSSNARGFYLRPQDNGYYFFSDNKNAGHSVRCLKDDQHLNLPQTPTLSSPSNGATNESTSPTLTWNASSGATSYTLQLSESSSFNNYIFNQSGITSTNQEVSGLVNSTTYYWRISASNDIGTSNWSDYWSFTTISNNVTGIPCPGTPTVTYSGKTYNTVQIGDQCWLKENLDVGIYVASTLMGPEEISDLTNNGIIEKYCYENNEANCGIYGGLYDWYEAMQYSTTEGSRGICPEGWHIPKSSELQELASSSVVGNDGNKLKREDQGTGSGKGTNNSGFSALLSGYRDNNGGFGPLAPHTSFWSSYSHTATYAYRLTLSYYGSNVDFDYYDKHYGYSVRCLKD
;
A
#
# COMPACT_ATOMS: atom_id res chain seq x y z
N MET A 1 -67.41 -45.22 -35.02
CA MET A 1 -68.00 -45.04 -33.68
C MET A 1 -67.21 -43.99 -32.92
N LYS A 2 -67.82 -42.79 -32.79
CA LYS A 2 -67.75 -41.71 -31.77
C LYS A 2 -66.37 -41.33 -31.16
N LYS A 3 -65.83 -40.14 -31.44
CA LYS A 3 -66.10 -38.76 -30.90
C LYS A 3 -65.72 -38.53 -29.42
N LEU A 4 -64.87 -37.52 -29.25
CA LEU A 4 -64.21 -36.88 -28.10
C LEU A 4 -65.17 -36.22 -27.05
N LEU A 5 -64.80 -36.24 -25.75
CA LEU A 5 -64.94 -35.18 -24.69
C LEU A 5 -64.37 -35.73 -23.35
N LEU A 6 -63.30 -35.16 -22.74
CA LEU A 6 -63.25 -34.20 -21.59
C LEU A 6 -64.14 -34.59 -20.38
N LEU A 7 -63.83 -34.39 -19.09
CA LEU A 7 -62.73 -33.90 -18.23
C LEU A 7 -63.35 -33.80 -16.80
N PHE A 8 -62.54 -33.63 -15.72
CA PHE A 8 -62.92 -33.26 -14.32
C PHE A 8 -63.52 -34.38 -13.42
N CYS A 9 -63.15 -34.58 -12.14
CA CYS A 9 -62.27 -33.87 -11.23
C CYS A 9 -62.04 -34.66 -9.90
N LEU A 10 -60.89 -34.43 -9.25
CA LEU A 10 -60.62 -34.18 -7.80
C LEU A 10 -61.36 -35.06 -6.75
N MET A 11 -60.74 -35.58 -5.69
CA MET A 11 -59.74 -34.93 -4.85
C MET A 11 -59.16 -35.91 -3.79
N ASN A 12 -57.84 -35.77 -3.58
CA ASN A 12 -57.12 -35.80 -2.31
C ASN A 12 -57.16 -37.03 -1.37
N SER A 13 -55.99 -37.64 -1.21
CA SER A 13 -55.34 -37.68 0.11
C SER A 13 -53.84 -37.43 0.02
N LEU A 14 -53.49 -36.18 0.35
CA LEU A 14 -52.32 -35.71 1.10
C LEU A 14 -50.90 -35.93 0.53
N PHE A 15 -50.44 -34.89 -0.15
CA PHE A 15 -49.22 -34.11 0.16
C PHE A 15 -48.29 -34.67 1.25
N PHE A 16 -47.09 -35.06 0.84
CA PHE A 16 -45.86 -34.58 1.46
C PHE A 16 -44.97 -34.01 0.33
N VAL A 17 -45.10 -32.70 0.09
CA VAL A 17 -43.95 -31.89 -0.36
C VAL A 17 -43.27 -31.48 0.94
N ILE A 18 -42.29 -32.27 1.38
CA ILE A 18 -41.45 -32.06 2.56
C ILE A 18 -40.12 -32.73 2.18
N SER A 19 -38.95 -32.16 2.34
CA SER A 19 -38.48 -30.86 2.85
C SER A 19 -37.07 -30.70 2.30
N ALA A 20 -36.45 -29.55 2.50
CA ALA A 20 -35.01 -29.38 2.43
C ALA A 20 -34.23 -30.65 2.81
N GLN A 21 -33.73 -31.42 1.83
CA GLN A 21 -32.84 -32.54 2.13
C GLN A 21 -31.44 -31.97 2.35
N SER A 22 -30.78 -32.39 3.43
CA SER A 22 -29.40 -32.03 3.66
C SER A 22 -28.46 -33.22 3.45
N VAL A 23 -27.34 -32.93 2.79
CA VAL A 23 -26.22 -33.84 2.67
C VAL A 23 -25.09 -33.30 3.52
N THR A 24 -24.67 -34.04 4.53
CA THR A 24 -23.65 -33.63 5.49
C THR A 24 -22.41 -34.51 5.38
N GLY A 25 -21.31 -34.03 5.94
CA GLY A 25 -20.11 -34.84 6.14
C GLY A 25 -19.02 -34.05 6.85
N LYS A 26 -17.87 -34.70 7.08
CA LYS A 26 -16.72 -34.09 7.73
C LYS A 26 -15.43 -34.38 6.98
N ILE A 27 -14.57 -33.38 6.83
CA ILE A 27 -13.25 -33.52 6.22
C ILE A 27 -12.18 -33.26 7.27
N ILE A 28 -11.32 -34.26 7.49
CA ILE A 28 -10.21 -34.17 8.45
C ILE A 28 -8.89 -34.54 7.78
N ASN A 29 -7.77 -34.09 8.35
CA ASN A 29 -6.44 -34.59 7.99
C ASN A 29 -6.14 -35.93 8.68
N ILE A 30 -4.97 -36.51 8.39
CA ILE A 30 -4.51 -37.76 9.00
C ILE A 30 -4.25 -37.69 10.52
N THR A 31 -4.13 -36.49 11.10
CA THR A 31 -3.98 -36.29 12.55
C THR A 31 -5.32 -36.12 13.26
N GLY A 32 -6.43 -36.12 12.51
CA GLY A 32 -7.79 -36.01 13.05
C GLY A 32 -8.33 -34.58 13.16
N GLU A 33 -7.58 -33.58 12.69
CA GLU A 33 -7.99 -32.18 12.71
C GLU A 33 -8.88 -31.84 11.52
N GLY A 34 -9.92 -31.03 11.76
CA GLY A 34 -10.81 -30.54 10.72
C GLY A 34 -10.12 -29.61 9.72
N LEU A 35 -10.47 -29.73 8.45
CA LEU A 35 -9.92 -28.89 7.38
C LEU A 35 -10.91 -27.79 6.97
N PRO A 36 -10.71 -26.52 7.39
CA PRO A 36 -11.66 -25.44 7.15
C PRO A 36 -11.47 -24.76 5.77
N GLY A 37 -12.53 -24.10 5.29
CA GLY A 37 -12.46 -23.23 4.12
C GLY A 37 -12.41 -23.94 2.77
N LEU A 38 -12.52 -25.27 2.74
CA LEU A 38 -12.55 -26.05 1.51
C LEU A 38 -13.87 -25.80 0.79
N GLN A 39 -13.82 -25.43 -0.49
CA GLN A 39 -14.99 -25.28 -1.33
C GLN A 39 -15.44 -26.65 -1.83
N LEU A 40 -16.70 -27.02 -1.60
CA LEU A 40 -17.27 -28.29 -2.03
C LEU A 40 -18.40 -28.10 -3.02
N GLN A 41 -18.48 -28.98 -4.02
CA GLN A 41 -19.57 -29.04 -4.98
C GLN A 41 -20.14 -30.46 -5.06
N LEU A 42 -21.45 -30.59 -4.93
CA LEU A 42 -22.19 -31.84 -5.02
C LEU A 42 -22.99 -31.85 -6.33
N TYR A 43 -22.72 -32.84 -7.18
CA TYR A 43 -23.36 -33.00 -8.49
C TYR A 43 -24.45 -34.06 -8.41
N ILE A 44 -25.66 -33.67 -8.77
CA ILE A 44 -26.85 -34.51 -8.82
C ILE A 44 -27.61 -34.09 -10.07
N SER A 45 -27.32 -34.72 -11.20
CA SER A 45 -27.82 -34.34 -12.52
C SER A 45 -29.33 -34.07 -12.48
N PRO A 46 -29.79 -32.88 -12.93
CA PRO A 46 -29.05 -31.82 -13.63
C PRO A 46 -28.42 -30.74 -12.73
N ASN A 47 -28.56 -30.84 -11.41
CA ASN A 47 -28.26 -29.81 -10.43
C ASN A 47 -26.84 -29.91 -9.83
N VAL A 48 -26.30 -28.75 -9.45
CA VAL A 48 -25.04 -28.64 -8.71
C VAL A 48 -25.28 -27.81 -7.44
N TYR A 49 -24.90 -28.36 -6.30
CA TYR A 49 -24.98 -27.71 -5.00
C TYR A 49 -23.58 -27.33 -4.53
N SER A 50 -23.42 -26.23 -3.81
CA SER A 50 -22.10 -25.76 -3.34
C SER A 50 -22.14 -25.42 -1.85
N THR A 51 -21.05 -25.68 -1.14
CA THR A 51 -20.89 -25.33 0.28
C THR A 51 -19.40 -25.17 0.62
N THR A 52 -19.09 -24.76 1.85
CA THR A 52 -17.72 -24.62 2.35
C THR A 52 -17.56 -25.37 3.66
N SER A 53 -16.42 -26.01 3.90
CA SER A 53 -16.15 -26.67 5.18
C SER A 53 -15.94 -25.66 6.31
N GLY A 54 -16.55 -25.95 7.46
CA GLY A 54 -16.43 -25.19 8.70
C GLY A 54 -15.09 -25.40 9.41
N ILE A 55 -14.90 -24.71 10.54
CA ILE A 55 -13.66 -24.70 11.33
C ILE A 55 -13.20 -26.10 11.73
N ASP A 56 -14.14 -27.01 11.98
CA ASP A 56 -13.91 -28.40 12.36
C ASP A 56 -13.99 -29.37 11.16
N GLY A 57 -14.02 -28.86 9.94
CA GLY A 57 -14.09 -29.64 8.70
C GLY A 57 -15.49 -30.13 8.34
N THR A 58 -16.52 -29.80 9.13
CA THR A 58 -17.91 -30.19 8.81
C THR A 58 -18.46 -29.40 7.63
N PHE A 59 -19.32 -30.02 6.83
CA PHE A 59 -20.00 -29.36 5.72
C PHE A 59 -21.45 -29.82 5.59
N THR A 60 -22.29 -28.95 5.03
CA THR A 60 -23.71 -29.24 4.78
C THR A 60 -24.12 -28.64 3.42
N PHE A 61 -24.69 -29.47 2.56
CA PHE A 61 -25.49 -29.03 1.42
C PHE A 61 -26.96 -29.04 1.84
N SER A 62 -27.70 -27.96 1.58
CA SER A 62 -29.11 -27.84 1.95
C SER A 62 -30.00 -27.81 0.69
N ASN A 63 -31.26 -28.26 0.82
CA ASN A 63 -32.27 -28.24 -0.25
C ASN A 63 -31.95 -29.09 -1.48
N VAL A 64 -31.40 -30.29 -1.27
CA VAL A 64 -31.10 -31.23 -2.36
C VAL A 64 -32.39 -31.88 -2.89
N SER A 65 -32.59 -31.94 -4.22
CA SER A 65 -33.72 -32.62 -4.86
C SER A 65 -33.35 -33.27 -6.20
N ASP A 66 -34.03 -34.38 -6.55
CA ASP A 66 -33.83 -35.21 -7.76
C ASP A 66 -35.01 -35.06 -8.77
N VAL A 67 -34.78 -35.39 -10.06
CA VAL A 67 -35.79 -35.45 -11.13
C VAL A 67 -35.65 -36.78 -11.92
N GLU A 68 -36.61 -37.71 -11.78
CA GLU A 68 -36.68 -38.95 -12.59
C GLU A 68 -37.30 -38.69 -13.98
N ASP A 69 -36.65 -39.14 -15.07
CA ASP A 69 -37.23 -39.18 -16.44
C ASP A 69 -37.21 -40.61 -17.05
N GLU A 70 -38.22 -40.93 -17.88
CA GLU A 70 -38.56 -42.26 -18.42
C GLU A 70 -37.57 -42.85 -19.48
N ASN A 71 -37.35 -44.18 -19.47
CA ASN A 71 -36.43 -44.94 -20.34
C ASN A 71 -36.90 -45.09 -21.82
N ILE A 72 -36.22 -44.45 -22.78
CA ILE A 72 -36.33 -44.69 -24.24
C ILE A 72 -34.95 -45.04 -24.84
N LEU A 73 -34.83 -46.13 -25.62
CA LEU A 73 -33.56 -46.52 -26.27
C LEU A 73 -33.24 -45.67 -27.53
N PRO A 74 -31.97 -45.31 -27.80
CA PRO A 74 -31.59 -44.46 -28.93
C PRO A 74 -31.78 -45.13 -30.31
N SER A 75 -32.19 -44.35 -31.32
CA SER A 75 -32.46 -44.86 -32.68
C SER A 75 -31.23 -45.02 -33.58
N GLY A 76 -30.04 -44.59 -33.15
CA GLY A 76 -28.81 -44.64 -33.94
C GLY A 76 -27.55 -44.36 -33.10
N TYR A 77 -26.38 -44.54 -33.72
CA TYR A 77 -25.09 -44.25 -33.09
C TYR A 77 -24.87 -42.74 -32.98
N ASN A 78 -24.67 -42.22 -31.77
CA ASN A 78 -24.28 -40.83 -31.55
C ASN A 78 -23.06 -40.78 -30.63
N ILE A 79 -22.12 -39.89 -30.95
CA ILE A 79 -20.98 -39.55 -30.08
C ILE A 79 -20.93 -38.02 -29.97
N SER A 80 -21.11 -37.53 -28.75
CA SER A 80 -21.11 -36.10 -28.46
C SER A 80 -19.76 -35.45 -28.75
N ASN A 81 -19.69 -34.11 -28.67
CA ASN A 81 -18.40 -33.47 -28.46
C ASN A 81 -17.89 -33.80 -27.06
N ASN A 82 -16.58 -33.68 -26.88
CA ASN A 82 -15.99 -33.90 -25.57
C ASN A 82 -16.33 -32.74 -24.63
N TYR A 83 -16.61 -33.03 -23.36
CA TYR A 83 -16.82 -32.02 -22.33
C TYR A 83 -16.06 -32.42 -21.05
N PRO A 84 -15.30 -31.51 -20.41
CA PRO A 84 -15.06 -30.13 -20.85
C PRO A 84 -14.19 -30.07 -22.13
N ASN A 85 -14.24 -28.95 -22.86
CA ASN A 85 -13.33 -28.65 -23.97
C ASN A 85 -13.19 -27.11 -24.07
N PRO A 86 -12.08 -26.50 -23.61
CA PRO A 86 -10.82 -27.12 -23.20
C PRO A 86 -10.90 -27.99 -21.95
N PHE A 87 -10.00 -28.95 -21.79
CA PHE A 87 -9.98 -29.89 -20.65
C PHE A 87 -8.59 -30.07 -20.04
N ASN A 88 -8.56 -30.61 -18.82
CA ASN A 88 -7.36 -30.85 -18.04
C ASN A 88 -7.54 -32.05 -17.10
N PRO A 89 -6.74 -33.11 -17.21
CA PRO A 89 -6.30 -33.74 -18.45
C PRO A 89 -7.35 -34.71 -18.97
N LYS A 90 -8.55 -34.73 -18.36
CA LYS A 90 -9.63 -35.68 -18.62
C LYS A 90 -10.83 -34.99 -19.25
N THR A 91 -11.40 -35.62 -20.28
CA THR A 91 -12.62 -35.17 -20.95
C THR A 91 -13.54 -36.35 -21.26
N ARG A 92 -14.84 -36.10 -21.39
CA ARG A 92 -15.86 -37.14 -21.58
C ARG A 92 -16.54 -37.04 -22.93
N PHE A 93 -16.74 -38.18 -23.58
CA PHE A 93 -17.67 -38.35 -24.68
C PHE A 93 -18.91 -39.11 -24.21
N ASN A 94 -20.10 -38.57 -24.45
CA ASN A 94 -21.35 -39.31 -24.32
C ASN A 94 -21.59 -40.09 -25.62
N ILE A 95 -22.04 -41.33 -25.47
CA ILE A 95 -22.17 -42.32 -26.53
C ILE A 95 -23.58 -42.91 -26.47
N SER A 96 -24.39 -42.64 -27.47
CA SER A 96 -25.71 -43.25 -27.63
C SER A 96 -25.59 -44.46 -28.56
N LEU A 97 -25.96 -45.65 -28.08
CA LEU A 97 -25.84 -46.90 -28.81
C LEU A 97 -27.20 -47.58 -28.99
N PRO A 98 -27.61 -47.94 -30.22
CA PRO A 98 -28.85 -48.68 -30.44
C PRO A 98 -28.71 -50.18 -30.10
N LYS A 99 -27.47 -50.68 -29.99
CA LYS A 99 -27.11 -52.07 -29.65
C LYS A 99 -25.73 -52.13 -29.00
N THR A 100 -25.40 -53.24 -28.37
CA THR A 100 -24.05 -53.50 -27.84
C THR A 100 -23.00 -53.37 -28.95
N SER A 101 -21.91 -52.62 -28.72
CA SER A 101 -20.86 -52.34 -29.72
C SER A 101 -19.50 -52.08 -29.07
N VAL A 102 -18.42 -52.27 -29.82
CA VAL A 102 -17.03 -51.99 -29.41
C VAL A 102 -16.63 -50.60 -29.87
N ILE A 103 -16.09 -49.80 -28.96
CA ILE A 103 -15.59 -48.44 -29.24
C ILE A 103 -14.08 -48.43 -29.13
N GLN A 104 -13.39 -47.90 -30.16
CA GLN A 104 -11.94 -47.65 -30.13
C GLN A 104 -11.64 -46.16 -30.27
N ILE A 105 -10.68 -45.63 -29.50
CA ILE A 105 -10.22 -44.24 -29.58
C ILE A 105 -8.71 -44.20 -29.76
N GLU A 106 -8.26 -43.40 -30.74
CA GLU A 106 -6.85 -43.09 -31.02
C GLU A 106 -6.63 -41.57 -30.98
N ILE A 107 -5.55 -41.11 -30.35
CA ILE A 107 -5.25 -39.67 -30.19
C ILE A 107 -4.02 -39.26 -30.99
N PHE A 108 -4.14 -38.18 -31.74
CA PHE A 108 -3.10 -37.63 -32.61
C PHE A 108 -2.80 -36.16 -32.27
N ASN A 109 -1.54 -35.75 -32.40
CA ASN A 109 -1.15 -34.34 -32.34
C ASN A 109 -1.43 -33.63 -33.68
N VAL A 110 -1.16 -32.32 -33.76
CA VAL A 110 -1.41 -31.50 -34.96
C VAL A 110 -0.60 -31.90 -36.19
N ILE A 111 0.51 -32.63 -36.03
CA ILE A 111 1.33 -33.14 -37.13
C ILE A 111 0.95 -34.57 -37.55
N GLY A 112 -0.08 -35.17 -36.93
CA GLY A 112 -0.60 -36.50 -37.27
C GLY A 112 0.13 -37.66 -36.63
N GLU A 113 1.03 -37.40 -35.67
CA GLU A 113 1.68 -38.43 -34.87
C GLU A 113 0.72 -38.90 -33.77
N LYS A 114 0.69 -40.22 -33.55
CA LYS A 114 -0.11 -40.84 -32.50
C LYS A 114 0.57 -40.68 -31.15
N VAL A 115 -0.09 -39.99 -30.23
CA VAL A 115 0.50 -39.57 -28.93
C VAL A 115 -0.03 -40.35 -27.72
N LEU A 116 -1.03 -41.22 -27.92
CA LEU A 116 -1.60 -42.07 -26.86
C LEU A 116 -1.86 -43.49 -27.38
N GLY A 117 -1.78 -44.48 -26.50
CA GLY A 117 -2.16 -45.87 -26.79
C GLY A 117 -3.64 -46.03 -27.15
N ASN A 118 -4.02 -47.18 -27.71
CA ASN A 118 -5.41 -47.48 -28.07
C ASN A 118 -6.29 -47.61 -26.83
N ILE A 119 -7.41 -46.89 -26.79
CA ILE A 119 -8.46 -47.08 -25.79
C ILE A 119 -9.56 -47.90 -26.45
N GLU A 120 -9.83 -49.12 -25.96
CA GLU A 120 -10.87 -50.01 -26.49
C GLU A 120 -11.82 -50.44 -25.37
N LYS A 121 -13.15 -50.31 -25.58
CA LYS A 121 -14.15 -50.71 -24.59
C LYS A 121 -15.47 -51.20 -25.23
N ASN A 122 -16.08 -52.19 -24.59
CA ASN A 122 -17.39 -52.73 -24.98
C ASN A 122 -18.50 -52.03 -24.18
N PHE A 123 -19.57 -51.61 -24.85
CA PHE A 123 -20.72 -50.96 -24.23
C PHE A 123 -22.04 -51.65 -24.63
N SER A 124 -23.01 -51.64 -23.71
CA SER A 124 -24.39 -52.11 -23.95
C SER A 124 -25.23 -51.05 -24.69
N ALA A 125 -26.39 -51.44 -25.21
CA ALA A 125 -27.35 -50.50 -25.82
C ALA A 125 -27.84 -49.45 -24.80
N GLY A 126 -28.05 -48.21 -25.22
CA GLY A 126 -28.47 -47.09 -24.39
C GLY A 126 -27.49 -45.92 -24.41
N GLU A 127 -27.70 -44.95 -23.54
CA GLU A 127 -26.76 -43.85 -23.28
C GLU A 127 -25.59 -44.35 -22.42
N ASN A 128 -24.37 -44.12 -22.89
CA ASN A 128 -23.13 -44.50 -22.25
C ASN A 128 -22.17 -43.31 -22.26
N PHE A 129 -21.02 -43.44 -21.60
CA PHE A 129 -19.94 -42.47 -21.71
C PHE A 129 -18.57 -43.15 -21.68
N ILE A 130 -17.59 -42.49 -22.28
CA ILE A 130 -16.18 -42.85 -22.18
C ILE A 130 -15.36 -41.61 -21.83
N ASP A 131 -14.47 -41.76 -20.87
CA ASP A 131 -13.54 -40.72 -20.52
C ASP A 131 -12.18 -40.96 -21.22
N VAL A 132 -11.58 -39.88 -21.71
CA VAL A 132 -10.25 -39.86 -22.31
C VAL A 132 -9.35 -38.99 -21.44
N GLU A 133 -8.24 -39.55 -21.00
CA GLU A 133 -7.27 -38.89 -20.12
C GLU A 133 -5.91 -38.78 -20.83
N MET A 134 -5.36 -37.57 -20.82
CA MET A 134 -4.18 -37.20 -21.61
C MET A 134 -3.05 -36.66 -20.71
N ASN A 135 -2.78 -37.37 -19.62
CA ASN A 135 -1.72 -37.03 -18.67
C ASN A 135 -0.34 -36.97 -19.32
N GLY A 136 0.41 -35.91 -19.03
CA GLY A 136 1.80 -35.73 -19.48
C GLY A 136 1.95 -35.33 -20.94
N LEU A 137 0.86 -35.04 -21.67
CA LEU A 137 0.91 -34.55 -23.05
C LEU A 137 0.92 -33.02 -23.05
N PRO A 138 1.75 -32.32 -23.85
CA PRO A 138 1.83 -30.85 -23.85
C PRO A 138 0.47 -30.15 -24.03
N ASN A 139 0.30 -28.95 -23.46
CA ASN A 139 -0.86 -28.11 -23.75
C ASN A 139 -0.99 -27.88 -25.26
N GLY A 140 -2.21 -28.00 -25.80
CA GLY A 140 -2.41 -27.80 -27.22
C GLY A 140 -3.64 -28.50 -27.79
N VAL A 141 -3.70 -28.49 -29.12
CA VAL A 141 -4.78 -29.09 -29.89
C VAL A 141 -4.41 -30.52 -30.26
N TYR A 142 -5.36 -31.43 -30.07
CA TYR A 142 -5.26 -32.84 -30.43
C TYR A 142 -6.49 -33.29 -31.22
N PHE A 143 -6.40 -34.45 -31.86
CA PHE A 143 -7.50 -35.04 -32.60
C PHE A 143 -7.74 -36.47 -32.13
N ALA A 144 -8.97 -36.76 -31.70
CA ALA A 144 -9.42 -38.10 -31.35
C ALA A 144 -10.13 -38.73 -32.54
N LYS A 145 -9.61 -39.84 -33.05
CA LYS A 145 -10.30 -40.70 -34.01
C LYS A 145 -11.02 -41.80 -33.24
N ILE A 146 -12.35 -41.81 -33.32
CA ILE A 146 -13.22 -42.74 -32.59
C ILE A 146 -13.89 -43.67 -33.60
N SER A 147 -13.75 -44.98 -33.42
CA SER A 147 -14.40 -46.01 -34.25
C SER A 147 -15.43 -46.82 -33.46
N VAL A 148 -16.53 -47.20 -34.11
CA VAL A 148 -17.55 -48.13 -33.60
C VAL A 148 -17.52 -49.38 -34.47
N ASP A 149 -17.25 -50.54 -33.86
CA ASP A 149 -17.11 -51.85 -34.51
C ASP A 149 -16.18 -51.83 -35.74
N ASN A 150 -15.20 -50.93 -35.79
CA ASN A 150 -14.32 -50.65 -36.93
C ASN A 150 -15.03 -50.32 -38.26
N LYS A 151 -16.31 -49.93 -38.20
CA LYS A 151 -17.13 -49.63 -39.39
C LYS A 151 -17.53 -48.16 -39.48
N TYR A 152 -17.85 -47.55 -38.34
CA TYR A 152 -18.17 -46.13 -38.26
C TYR A 152 -16.99 -45.38 -37.63
N GLN A 153 -16.56 -44.27 -38.22
CA GLN A 153 -15.43 -43.46 -37.72
C GLN A 153 -15.82 -41.99 -37.65
N ILE A 154 -15.42 -41.33 -36.56
CA ILE A 154 -15.58 -39.89 -36.37
C ILE A 154 -14.30 -39.29 -35.78
N ILE A 155 -13.95 -38.08 -36.21
CA ILE A 155 -12.81 -37.32 -35.66
C ILE A 155 -13.34 -36.16 -34.83
N LYS A 156 -12.78 -35.98 -33.63
CA LYS A 156 -13.13 -34.90 -32.69
C LYS A 156 -11.88 -34.10 -32.31
N LYS A 157 -12.00 -32.77 -32.35
CA LYS A 157 -10.94 -31.85 -31.92
C LYS A 157 -10.95 -31.71 -30.40
N LEU A 158 -9.80 -31.91 -29.80
CA LEU A 158 -9.53 -31.85 -28.37
C LEU A 158 -8.63 -30.64 -28.09
N MET A 159 -8.95 -29.85 -27.06
CA MET A 159 -8.08 -28.77 -26.57
C MET A 159 -7.65 -29.08 -25.13
N LEU A 160 -6.42 -29.55 -24.97
CA LEU A 160 -5.82 -29.84 -23.66
C LEU A 160 -5.17 -28.57 -23.12
N LEU A 161 -5.62 -28.11 -21.95
CA LEU A 161 -5.11 -26.94 -21.25
C LEU A 161 -5.00 -27.25 -19.75
N TYR A 162 -3.82 -27.60 -19.26
CA TYR A 162 -3.53 -27.68 -17.83
C TYR A 162 -3.83 -26.33 -17.16
N GLY A 163 -4.82 -26.30 -16.26
CA GLY A 163 -5.30 -25.09 -15.56
C GLY A 163 -6.58 -25.22 -14.71
N SER A 164 -7.40 -26.28 -14.82
CA SER A 164 -8.55 -26.56 -13.90
C SER A 164 -8.98 -28.04 -13.94
N GLN A 165 -8.92 -28.82 -12.85
CA GLN A 165 -9.19 -30.29 -12.89
C GLN A 165 -10.49 -30.74 -12.19
N HIS A 166 -11.17 -31.73 -12.80
CA HIS A 166 -12.21 -32.58 -12.22
C HIS A 166 -11.73 -34.05 -12.21
N LEU A 167 -12.00 -34.81 -11.14
CA LEU A 167 -11.74 -36.26 -11.03
C LEU A 167 -13.04 -37.07 -10.89
N GLN A 168 -13.03 -38.32 -11.35
CA GLN A 168 -14.17 -39.24 -11.45
C GLN A 168 -13.88 -40.59 -10.76
N ASN A 169 -14.96 -41.24 -10.35
CA ASN A 169 -15.08 -42.47 -9.57
C ASN A 169 -14.75 -43.75 -10.38
N SER A 170 -14.08 -44.73 -9.77
CA SER A 170 -13.91 -46.08 -10.34
C SER A 170 -14.19 -47.13 -9.27
N ALA A 171 -15.28 -47.89 -9.44
CA ALA A 171 -15.68 -48.95 -8.52
C ALA A 171 -15.38 -50.36 -9.09
N LEU A 172 -14.92 -51.23 -8.16
CA LEU A 172 -15.16 -52.69 -8.01
C LEU A 172 -14.18 -53.74 -8.60
N ARG A 173 -13.55 -54.50 -7.68
CA ARG A 173 -13.67 -55.97 -7.40
C ARG A 173 -12.60 -56.31 -6.34
N SER A 174 -12.75 -57.12 -5.29
CA SER A 174 -13.62 -58.24 -4.86
C SER A 174 -13.54 -58.32 -3.31
N SER A 175 -14.46 -58.85 -2.50
CA SER A 175 -15.17 -60.13 -2.58
C SER A 175 -16.30 -60.25 -1.52
N SER A 176 -17.36 -60.98 -1.88
CA SER A 176 -18.44 -61.60 -1.08
C SER A 176 -19.85 -60.99 -1.20
N THR A 177 -20.80 -61.85 -1.56
CA THR A 177 -22.25 -61.66 -1.84
C THR A 177 -23.07 -62.54 -0.89
N PRO A 178 -24.42 -62.45 -0.80
CA PRO A 178 -25.25 -61.29 -0.42
C PRO A 178 -26.45 -61.71 0.49
N THR A 179 -27.02 -60.84 1.33
CA THR A 179 -28.47 -60.92 1.69
C THR A 179 -28.92 -59.69 2.47
N GLN A 180 -29.67 -58.80 1.81
CA GLN A 180 -31.05 -58.47 2.16
C GLN A 180 -31.58 -57.39 1.21
N SER A 181 -32.70 -57.70 0.56
CA SER A 181 -33.49 -56.80 -0.27
C SER A 181 -34.37 -55.92 0.61
N LEU A 182 -34.17 -54.60 0.54
CA LEU A 182 -35.18 -53.61 0.94
C LEU A 182 -35.25 -52.56 -0.17
N ASN A 183 -36.42 -52.51 -0.81
CA ASN A 183 -36.77 -51.53 -1.82
C ASN A 183 -36.76 -50.12 -1.21
N LYS A 184 -36.28 -49.15 -2.02
CA LYS A 184 -36.20 -47.68 -1.77
C LYS A 184 -34.99 -47.19 -0.98
N PHE A 185 -33.81 -47.31 -1.59
CA PHE A 185 -32.79 -46.26 -1.81
C PHE A 185 -31.58 -46.98 -2.41
N SER A 186 -31.41 -46.96 -3.73
CA SER A 186 -30.14 -47.34 -4.33
C SER A 186 -29.26 -46.10 -4.35
N VAL A 187 -28.27 -46.05 -3.46
CA VAL A 187 -27.23 -45.00 -3.41
C VAL A 187 -26.51 -44.82 -4.75
N ASN A 188 -26.69 -45.76 -5.69
CA ASN A 188 -26.10 -45.73 -7.03
C ASN A 188 -26.70 -44.68 -7.99
N ASN A 189 -27.82 -44.01 -7.66
CA ASN A 189 -28.52 -43.15 -8.65
C ASN A 189 -28.78 -41.70 -8.22
N ILE A 190 -28.33 -41.24 -7.04
CA ILE A 190 -28.66 -39.87 -6.56
C ILE A 190 -27.42 -38.98 -6.39
N ILE A 191 -26.20 -39.53 -6.32
CA ILE A 191 -24.97 -38.73 -6.21
C ILE A 191 -24.04 -39.09 -7.37
N ASP A 192 -23.85 -38.14 -8.30
CA ASP A 192 -22.94 -38.31 -9.43
C ASP A 192 -21.48 -38.13 -9.01
N SER A 193 -21.20 -37.09 -8.21
CA SER A 193 -19.87 -36.84 -7.60
C SER A 193 -19.91 -35.75 -6.53
N LEU A 194 -18.98 -35.83 -5.56
CA LEU A 194 -18.63 -34.74 -4.63
C LEU A 194 -17.21 -34.25 -4.99
N VAL A 195 -17.07 -32.95 -5.28
CA VAL A 195 -15.81 -32.32 -5.69
C VAL A 195 -15.36 -31.36 -4.60
N ILE A 196 -14.12 -31.49 -4.15
CA ILE A 196 -13.45 -30.49 -3.30
C ILE A 196 -12.54 -29.67 -4.20
N THR A 197 -12.81 -28.38 -4.34
CA THR A 197 -11.97 -27.47 -5.11
C THR A 197 -10.96 -26.79 -4.17
N GLY A 198 -9.67 -26.94 -4.49
CA GLY A 198 -8.58 -26.23 -3.78
C GLY A 198 -7.36 -27.07 -3.37
N THR A 199 -7.31 -28.37 -3.66
CA THR A 199 -6.13 -29.24 -3.36
C THR A 199 -5.99 -30.37 -4.38
N ASP A 200 -4.76 -30.74 -4.72
CA ASP A 200 -4.44 -31.98 -5.45
C ASP A 200 -4.69 -33.19 -4.52
N ILE A 201 -5.78 -33.93 -4.73
CA ILE A 201 -6.11 -35.11 -3.92
C ILE A 201 -6.01 -36.36 -4.79
N LYS A 202 -4.99 -37.19 -4.56
CA LYS A 202 -4.90 -38.56 -5.11
C LYS A 202 -5.38 -39.57 -4.07
N ASN A 203 -6.22 -40.52 -4.51
CA ASN A 203 -6.69 -41.72 -3.80
C ASN A 203 -7.41 -41.47 -2.45
N ASN A 204 -8.74 -41.43 -2.43
CA ASN A 204 -9.47 -41.56 -1.16
C ASN A 204 -10.61 -42.59 -1.20
N ILE A 205 -10.74 -43.29 -0.06
CA ILE A 205 -11.80 -44.21 0.34
C ILE A 205 -12.53 -43.51 1.52
N PHE A 206 -13.86 -43.44 1.50
CA PHE A 206 -14.63 -42.99 2.66
C PHE A 206 -14.53 -44.04 3.77
N TYR A 207 -14.24 -43.60 5.00
CA TYR A 207 -14.36 -44.45 6.18
C TYR A 207 -15.71 -44.17 6.83
N ASP A 208 -16.40 -45.26 7.18
CA ASP A 208 -17.78 -45.37 7.67
C ASP A 208 -18.88 -45.50 6.60
N LEU A 209 -19.85 -46.39 6.88
CA LEU A 209 -20.99 -46.65 6.01
C LEU A 209 -21.95 -45.45 6.11
N PRO A 210 -22.40 -44.86 4.99
CA PRO A 210 -23.30 -43.71 5.02
C PRO A 210 -24.58 -44.05 5.79
N GLU A 211 -24.94 -43.19 6.75
CA GLU A 211 -26.14 -43.36 7.57
C GLU A 211 -27.28 -42.53 6.97
N ILE A 212 -28.41 -43.18 6.66
CA ILE A 212 -29.58 -42.55 6.06
C ILE A 212 -30.66 -42.45 7.11
N THR A 213 -31.10 -41.22 7.41
CA THR A 213 -32.32 -40.96 8.20
C THR A 213 -33.43 -40.46 7.29
N GLU A 214 -34.67 -40.37 7.78
CA GLU A 214 -35.85 -40.06 6.96
C GLU A 214 -35.73 -38.80 6.07
N ASN A 215 -34.81 -37.85 6.37
CA ASN A 215 -34.62 -36.62 5.59
C ASN A 215 -33.16 -36.16 5.33
N ASN A 216 -32.14 -36.83 5.91
CA ASN A 216 -30.74 -36.41 5.81
C ASN A 216 -29.82 -37.57 5.41
N LEU A 217 -28.81 -37.28 4.59
CA LEU A 217 -27.76 -38.21 4.20
C LEU A 217 -26.42 -37.74 4.78
N ASP A 218 -25.83 -38.53 5.68
CA ASP A 218 -24.47 -38.30 6.16
C ASP A 218 -23.47 -39.14 5.36
N LEU A 219 -22.51 -38.46 4.73
CA LEU A 219 -21.43 -39.09 3.96
C LEU A 219 -20.28 -39.61 4.85
N GLY A 220 -20.35 -39.36 6.16
CA GLY A 220 -19.34 -39.78 7.12
C GLY A 220 -18.09 -38.89 7.08
N THR A 221 -16.96 -39.45 7.50
CA THR A 221 -15.70 -38.71 7.63
C THR A 221 -14.74 -39.05 6.48
N LEU A 222 -14.37 -38.04 5.71
CA LEU A 222 -13.33 -38.11 4.69
C LEU A 222 -11.99 -37.70 5.29
N ILE A 223 -11.03 -38.63 5.30
CA ILE A 223 -9.64 -38.35 5.71
C ILE A 223 -8.83 -37.98 4.47
N LEU A 224 -8.26 -36.78 4.45
CA LEU A 224 -7.33 -36.36 3.40
C LEU A 224 -5.90 -36.69 3.82
N ASN A 225 -5.22 -37.50 2.99
CA ASN A 225 -3.81 -37.80 3.13
C ASN A 225 -2.98 -36.63 2.60
N THR A 226 -2.91 -35.54 3.37
CA THR A 226 -2.15 -34.34 3.00
C THR A 226 -0.66 -34.56 3.28
N THR A 227 0.00 -35.47 2.56
CA THR A 227 1.44 -35.33 2.37
C THR A 227 1.64 -34.22 1.35
N SER A 228 1.95 -33.02 1.85
CA SER A 228 2.49 -31.85 1.15
C SER A 228 2.58 -32.03 -0.38
N THR A 229 1.62 -31.45 -1.09
CA THR A 229 1.83 -30.87 -2.42
C THR A 229 1.35 -29.45 -2.27
N GLY A 230 2.26 -28.49 -2.42
CA GLY A 230 2.09 -27.12 -1.97
C GLY A 230 0.73 -26.51 -2.33
N ILE A 231 0.03 -26.01 -1.30
CA ILE A 231 -1.25 -25.32 -1.43
C ILE A 231 -0.98 -24.00 -2.17
N HIS A 232 -1.82 -23.58 -3.10
CA HIS A 232 -1.66 -22.24 -3.69
C HIS A 232 -1.71 -21.14 -2.64
N CYS A 233 -1.07 -20.01 -2.89
CA CYS A 233 -1.19 -18.88 -1.98
C CYS A 233 -2.66 -18.44 -1.82
N PRO A 234 -3.16 -18.27 -0.58
CA PRO A 234 -4.53 -17.85 -0.33
C PRO A 234 -4.88 -16.57 -1.09
N GLY A 235 -5.95 -16.62 -1.87
CA GLY A 235 -6.44 -15.50 -2.67
C GLY A 235 -5.53 -15.06 -3.84
N THR A 236 -4.42 -15.75 -4.10
CA THR A 236 -3.49 -15.38 -5.19
C THR A 236 -2.85 -16.63 -5.80
N PRO A 237 -3.62 -17.44 -6.56
CA PRO A 237 -3.11 -18.70 -7.13
C PRO A 237 -2.08 -18.50 -8.26
N THR A 238 -2.15 -17.37 -8.96
CA THR A 238 -1.20 -16.99 -10.02
C THR A 238 -0.91 -15.49 -9.98
N VAL A 239 0.22 -15.10 -10.57
CA VAL A 239 0.66 -13.70 -10.76
C VAL A 239 1.08 -13.53 -12.22
N THR A 240 0.57 -12.50 -12.89
CA THR A 240 1.06 -12.14 -14.24
C THR A 240 2.06 -10.99 -14.12
N TYR A 241 3.28 -11.21 -14.58
CA TYR A 241 4.38 -10.23 -14.49
C TYR A 241 5.33 -10.38 -15.68
N SER A 242 5.81 -9.26 -16.24
CA SER A 242 6.69 -9.23 -17.42
C SER A 242 6.18 -10.06 -18.62
N GLY A 243 4.86 -10.13 -18.82
CA GLY A 243 4.24 -10.92 -19.90
C GLY A 243 4.19 -12.43 -19.67
N LYS A 244 4.58 -12.91 -18.48
CA LYS A 244 4.52 -14.33 -18.09
C LYS A 244 3.56 -14.53 -16.91
N THR A 245 3.02 -15.73 -16.80
CA THR A 245 2.17 -16.14 -15.66
C THR A 245 2.97 -17.08 -14.77
N TYR A 246 3.11 -16.69 -13.51
CA TYR A 246 3.76 -17.45 -12.46
C TYR A 246 2.70 -18.07 -11.56
N ASN A 247 2.85 -19.34 -11.22
CA ASN A 247 2.03 -19.98 -10.20
C ASN A 247 2.58 -19.62 -8.82
N THR A 248 1.73 -19.71 -7.80
CA THR A 248 2.14 -19.48 -6.41
C THR A 248 2.00 -20.74 -5.58
N VAL A 249 2.79 -20.80 -4.52
CA VAL A 249 2.78 -21.92 -3.57
C VAL A 249 3.01 -21.41 -2.15
N GLN A 250 2.17 -21.88 -1.23
CA GLN A 250 2.28 -21.69 0.19
C GLN A 250 3.07 -22.86 0.78
N ILE A 251 4.19 -22.55 1.43
CA ILE A 251 5.08 -23.50 2.12
C ILE A 251 5.22 -23.03 3.55
N GLY A 252 4.72 -23.82 4.50
CA GLY A 252 4.53 -23.35 5.87
C GLY A 252 3.60 -22.13 5.90
N ASN A 253 4.09 -21.02 6.46
CA ASN A 253 3.39 -19.75 6.50
C ASN A 253 3.75 -18.79 5.35
N GLN A 254 4.67 -19.17 4.46
CA GLN A 254 5.22 -18.28 3.44
C GLN A 254 4.65 -18.55 2.06
N CYS A 255 4.49 -17.48 1.28
CA CYS A 255 3.92 -17.52 -0.05
C CYS A 255 4.94 -17.21 -1.15
N TRP A 256 5.26 -18.18 -1.99
CA TRP A 256 6.35 -18.13 -2.96
C TRP A 256 5.85 -18.17 -4.40
N LEU A 257 6.58 -17.50 -5.31
CA LEU A 257 6.47 -17.83 -6.74
C LEU A 257 7.05 -19.23 -6.98
N LYS A 258 6.34 -20.02 -7.79
CA LYS A 258 6.66 -21.42 -8.11
C LYS A 258 7.65 -21.56 -9.27
N GLU A 259 7.83 -20.56 -10.11
CA GLU A 259 8.84 -20.56 -11.17
C GLU A 259 9.97 -19.57 -10.90
N ASN A 260 11.16 -19.84 -11.45
CA ASN A 260 12.27 -18.90 -11.42
C ASN A 260 11.86 -17.64 -12.18
N LEU A 261 12.17 -16.47 -11.64
CA LEU A 261 11.73 -15.22 -12.25
C LEU A 261 12.40 -15.01 -13.62
N ASP A 262 11.59 -14.70 -14.62
CA ASP A 262 12.02 -14.37 -15.97
C ASP A 262 11.41 -13.02 -16.39
N ALA A 263 12.07 -11.95 -15.96
CA ALA A 263 11.65 -10.58 -16.15
C ALA A 263 12.76 -9.76 -16.79
N GLY A 264 12.39 -8.87 -17.71
CA GLY A 264 13.34 -7.96 -18.35
C GLY A 264 13.90 -8.47 -19.69
N THR A 265 14.86 -7.69 -20.22
CA THR A 265 15.43 -7.85 -21.55
C THR A 265 16.73 -8.65 -21.47
N MET A 266 16.89 -9.66 -22.35
CA MET A 266 18.13 -10.44 -22.39
C MET A 266 19.30 -9.60 -22.89
N ILE A 267 20.40 -9.63 -22.14
CA ILE A 267 21.71 -9.14 -22.57
C ILE A 267 22.71 -10.31 -22.62
N ASN A 268 23.83 -10.12 -23.33
CA ASN A 268 24.89 -11.12 -23.38
C ASN A 268 25.62 -11.18 -22.03
N GLY A 269 25.93 -12.39 -21.55
CA GLY A 269 26.72 -12.62 -20.33
C GLY A 269 28.09 -11.95 -20.32
N SER A 270 28.64 -11.58 -21.48
CA SER A 270 29.88 -10.78 -21.55
C SER A 270 29.71 -9.30 -21.18
N ASN A 271 28.47 -8.81 -21.06
CA ASN A 271 28.14 -7.44 -20.70
C ASN A 271 27.69 -7.39 -19.23
N GLU A 272 27.84 -6.23 -18.60
CA GLU A 272 27.33 -5.98 -17.24
C GLU A 272 25.89 -5.45 -17.28
N GLN A 273 25.11 -5.74 -16.23
CA GLN A 273 23.78 -5.14 -16.02
C GLN A 273 23.94 -3.74 -15.43
N THR A 274 23.18 -2.77 -15.95
CA THR A 274 23.35 -1.34 -15.69
C THR A 274 22.08 -0.66 -15.22
N ASN A 275 22.22 0.32 -14.32
CA ASN A 275 21.09 1.10 -13.81
C ASN A 275 20.56 2.07 -14.88
N ASN A 276 19.75 1.56 -15.79
CA ASN A 276 19.24 2.29 -16.95
C ASN A 276 17.69 2.25 -17.04
N SER A 277 17.02 1.92 -15.93
CA SER A 277 15.56 1.76 -15.83
C SER A 277 14.95 0.62 -16.65
N THR A 278 15.75 -0.16 -17.36
CA THR A 278 15.32 -1.39 -18.02
C THR A 278 15.80 -2.56 -17.17
N ILE A 279 14.89 -3.47 -16.80
CA ILE A 279 15.31 -4.70 -16.14
C ILE A 279 16.08 -5.53 -17.16
N GLU A 280 17.28 -5.94 -16.81
CA GLU A 280 18.16 -6.74 -17.66
C GLU A 280 18.34 -8.15 -17.07
N LYS A 281 18.40 -9.15 -17.94
CA LYS A 281 18.59 -10.55 -17.53
C LYS A 281 19.65 -11.22 -18.40
N TYR A 282 20.31 -12.24 -17.87
CA TYR A 282 21.04 -13.20 -18.70
C TYR A 282 20.20 -14.47 -18.85
N CYS A 283 20.18 -15.01 -20.06
CA CYS A 283 19.71 -16.37 -20.30
C CYS A 283 20.94 -17.26 -20.44
N TYR A 284 20.91 -18.45 -19.84
CA TYR A 284 22.04 -19.37 -19.87
C TYR A 284 22.53 -19.61 -21.31
N ASP A 285 23.85 -19.58 -21.53
CA ASP A 285 24.51 -19.64 -22.85
C ASP A 285 24.10 -18.56 -23.85
N ASN A 286 23.50 -17.46 -23.40
CA ASN A 286 22.92 -16.40 -24.24
C ASN A 286 21.81 -16.89 -25.18
N LEU A 287 21.02 -17.87 -24.75
CA LEU A 287 19.90 -18.42 -25.52
C LEU A 287 18.57 -18.11 -24.82
N GLU A 288 17.71 -17.32 -25.46
CA GLU A 288 16.41 -16.91 -24.88
C GLU A 288 15.54 -18.12 -24.47
N SER A 289 15.60 -19.22 -25.22
CA SER A 289 14.88 -20.46 -24.89
C SER A 289 15.27 -21.06 -23.54
N ASN A 290 16.47 -20.76 -23.04
CA ASN A 290 16.90 -21.18 -21.71
C ASN A 290 16.26 -20.32 -20.62
N CYS A 291 15.95 -19.05 -20.86
CA CYS A 291 15.11 -18.27 -19.94
C CYS A 291 13.68 -18.79 -19.90
N ASP A 292 13.11 -19.17 -21.06
CA ASP A 292 11.76 -19.77 -21.12
C ASP A 292 11.64 -21.05 -20.30
N THR A 293 12.75 -21.79 -20.16
CA THR A 293 12.79 -23.07 -19.43
C THR A 293 13.20 -22.89 -17.98
N TYR A 294 14.27 -22.13 -17.72
CA TYR A 294 14.97 -22.10 -16.43
C TYR A 294 14.86 -20.76 -15.69
N GLY A 295 14.27 -19.75 -16.31
CA GLY A 295 14.22 -18.38 -15.79
C GLY A 295 15.49 -17.57 -16.07
N GLY A 296 15.45 -16.29 -15.70
CA GLY A 296 16.56 -15.36 -15.87
C GLY A 296 17.62 -15.50 -14.77
N LEU A 297 18.83 -15.06 -15.09
CA LEU A 297 19.94 -14.87 -14.16
C LEU A 297 20.22 -13.37 -14.03
N TYR A 298 20.41 -12.90 -12.80
CA TYR A 298 20.54 -11.48 -12.47
C TYR A 298 21.73 -11.26 -11.55
N GLN A 299 22.49 -10.19 -11.82
CA GLN A 299 23.41 -9.64 -10.85
C GLN A 299 22.63 -9.13 -9.65
N TRP A 300 23.25 -9.14 -8.48
CA TRP A 300 22.54 -8.81 -7.24
C TRP A 300 22.03 -7.36 -7.25
N ASN A 301 22.84 -6.41 -7.73
CA ASN A 301 22.42 -5.01 -7.84
C ASN A 301 21.22 -4.85 -8.77
N GLU A 302 21.18 -5.58 -9.88
CA GLU A 302 20.04 -5.57 -10.80
C GLU A 302 18.80 -6.22 -10.17
N ALA A 303 18.96 -7.39 -9.53
CA ALA A 303 17.88 -8.08 -8.81
C ALA A 303 17.27 -7.20 -7.70
N MET A 304 18.09 -6.39 -7.03
CA MET A 304 17.67 -5.42 -6.04
C MET A 304 17.24 -4.07 -6.63
N GLN A 305 17.32 -3.87 -7.95
CA GLN A 305 17.05 -2.57 -8.60
C GLN A 305 17.86 -1.42 -7.96
N TYR A 306 19.13 -1.71 -7.66
CA TYR A 306 20.13 -0.80 -7.09
C TYR A 306 19.76 -0.18 -5.73
N ILE A 307 18.82 -0.79 -4.99
CA ILE A 307 18.55 -0.46 -3.59
C ILE A 307 19.30 -1.43 -2.67
N THR A 308 19.71 -0.96 -1.48
CA THR A 308 20.46 -1.78 -0.51
C THR A 308 19.63 -2.17 0.71
N THR A 309 18.36 -1.78 0.76
CA THR A 309 17.46 -2.13 1.86
C THR A 309 17.09 -3.61 1.78
N GLU A 310 17.42 -4.37 2.81
CA GLU A 310 17.02 -5.77 2.93
C GLU A 310 15.48 -5.91 2.93
N GLY A 311 14.96 -6.95 2.27
CA GLY A 311 13.52 -7.18 2.10
C GLY A 311 12.84 -6.24 1.10
N ALA A 312 13.60 -5.45 0.33
CA ALA A 312 13.01 -4.58 -0.66
C ALA A 312 12.43 -5.36 -1.86
N ARG A 313 11.50 -4.71 -2.59
CA ARG A 313 10.83 -5.32 -3.75
C ARG A 313 11.81 -5.86 -4.79
N GLY A 314 12.86 -5.10 -5.11
CA GLY A 314 13.77 -5.43 -6.21
C GLY A 314 13.01 -5.60 -7.54
N ILE A 315 13.38 -6.62 -8.31
CA ILE A 315 12.75 -7.01 -9.58
C ILE A 315 11.44 -7.81 -9.41
N CYS A 316 10.95 -8.00 -8.19
CA CYS A 316 9.72 -8.73 -7.96
C CYS A 316 8.46 -7.95 -8.35
N PRO A 317 7.33 -8.65 -8.64
CA PRO A 317 6.04 -8.02 -8.90
C PRO A 317 5.57 -7.12 -7.73
N GLU A 318 4.61 -6.24 -7.97
CA GLU A 318 3.97 -5.47 -6.90
C GLU A 318 3.25 -6.40 -5.89
N GLY A 319 3.47 -6.16 -4.60
CA GLY A 319 2.98 -7.03 -3.52
C GLY A 319 3.85 -8.27 -3.28
N TRP A 320 5.08 -8.28 -3.81
CA TRP A 320 6.08 -9.32 -3.62
C TRP A 320 7.46 -8.67 -3.43
N HIS A 321 8.39 -9.35 -2.78
CA HIS A 321 9.74 -8.83 -2.54
C HIS A 321 10.85 -9.88 -2.71
N MET A 322 12.08 -9.37 -2.74
CA MET A 322 13.30 -10.18 -2.72
C MET A 322 13.51 -10.76 -1.32
N PRO A 323 13.47 -12.09 -1.14
CA PRO A 323 13.46 -12.70 0.19
C PRO A 323 14.73 -12.41 0.98
N THR A 324 14.57 -12.17 2.27
CA THR A 324 15.66 -12.02 3.24
C THR A 324 16.24 -13.38 3.63
N LYS A 325 17.42 -13.39 4.25
CA LYS A 325 18.00 -14.61 4.82
C LYS A 325 17.07 -15.23 5.88
N ALA A 326 16.42 -14.43 6.71
CA ALA A 326 15.50 -14.91 7.75
C ALA A 326 14.28 -15.61 7.14
N GLU A 327 13.78 -15.11 6.02
CA GLU A 327 12.69 -15.74 5.27
C GLU A 327 13.15 -17.05 4.61
N PHE A 328 14.38 -17.12 4.11
CA PHE A 328 14.95 -18.40 3.66
C PHE A 328 15.16 -19.39 4.80
N ASP A 329 15.56 -18.95 5.99
CA ASP A 329 15.64 -19.82 7.18
C ASP A 329 14.24 -20.40 7.50
N THR A 330 13.18 -19.60 7.36
CA THR A 330 11.79 -20.04 7.57
C THR A 330 11.38 -21.11 6.55
N LEU A 331 11.70 -20.91 5.27
CA LEU A 331 11.48 -21.91 4.23
C LEU A 331 12.23 -23.21 4.54
N ALA A 332 13.50 -23.10 4.93
CA ALA A 332 14.35 -24.24 5.24
C ALA A 332 13.77 -25.08 6.40
N VAL A 333 13.26 -24.42 7.45
CA VAL A 333 12.56 -25.08 8.55
C VAL A 333 11.27 -25.75 8.07
N ALA A 334 10.47 -25.07 7.25
CA ALA A 334 9.20 -25.61 6.74
C ALA A 334 9.38 -26.88 5.90
N VAL A 335 10.53 -27.04 5.24
CA VAL A 335 10.87 -28.24 4.46
C VAL A 335 11.79 -29.22 5.20
N ASN A 336 11.95 -29.08 6.51
CA ASN A 336 12.81 -29.92 7.34
C ASN A 336 14.27 -30.00 6.84
N MET A 337 14.78 -28.91 6.27
CA MET A 337 16.12 -28.83 5.66
C MET A 337 16.35 -29.81 4.49
N ASP A 338 15.28 -30.45 3.98
CA ASP A 338 15.37 -31.37 2.84
C ASP A 338 15.18 -30.60 1.54
N GLY A 339 16.31 -30.24 0.91
CA GLY A 339 16.34 -29.52 -0.35
C GLY A 339 15.69 -30.28 -1.50
N SER A 340 15.60 -31.62 -1.46
CA SER A 340 14.96 -32.40 -2.54
C SER A 340 13.49 -32.06 -2.71
N THR A 341 12.82 -31.64 -1.62
CA THR A 341 11.41 -31.25 -1.62
C THR A 341 11.14 -29.98 -2.41
N LEU A 342 12.17 -29.16 -2.70
CA LEU A 342 12.05 -27.88 -3.41
C LEU A 342 12.38 -27.99 -4.91
N ILE A 343 13.00 -29.09 -5.37
CA ILE A 343 13.57 -29.23 -6.72
C ILE A 343 12.58 -29.92 -7.66
N GLU A 344 12.33 -29.36 -8.84
CA GLU A 344 11.36 -29.87 -9.83
C GLU A 344 11.84 -31.12 -10.59
N ILE A 345 13.13 -31.16 -10.96
CA ILE A 345 13.67 -32.18 -11.89
C ILE A 345 14.89 -32.91 -11.32
N GLY A 346 15.15 -34.12 -11.83
CA GLY A 346 16.30 -34.93 -11.41
C GLY A 346 16.00 -35.76 -10.15
N SER A 347 16.82 -35.63 -9.11
CA SER A 347 16.62 -36.29 -7.80
C SER A 347 15.64 -35.55 -6.87
N GLY A 348 15.07 -34.43 -7.33
CA GLY A 348 14.05 -33.68 -6.61
C GLY A 348 12.74 -34.45 -6.47
N THR A 349 12.12 -34.36 -5.30
CA THR A 349 10.80 -34.92 -5.03
C THR A 349 9.69 -33.89 -5.24
N ASN A 350 10.04 -32.60 -5.24
CA ASN A 350 9.15 -31.44 -5.31
C ASN A 350 7.89 -31.51 -4.44
N THR A 351 7.93 -32.19 -3.29
CA THR A 351 6.76 -32.32 -2.42
C THR A 351 6.33 -30.96 -1.83
N SER A 352 7.23 -29.98 -1.73
CA SER A 352 6.83 -28.63 -1.31
C SER A 352 5.99 -27.87 -2.35
N GLY A 353 6.10 -28.23 -3.63
CA GLY A 353 5.53 -27.48 -4.75
C GLY A 353 6.31 -26.22 -5.16
N PHE A 354 7.51 -25.98 -4.61
CA PHE A 354 8.38 -24.84 -4.93
C PHE A 354 8.94 -24.84 -6.36
N SER A 355 9.13 -26.02 -6.95
CA SER A 355 9.55 -26.23 -8.35
C SER A 355 10.81 -25.47 -8.77
N ALA A 356 11.86 -25.49 -7.94
CA ALA A 356 13.16 -24.93 -8.31
C ALA A 356 13.79 -25.69 -9.49
N LEU A 357 14.26 -24.95 -10.49
CA LEU A 357 14.91 -25.47 -11.69
C LEU A 357 16.41 -25.11 -11.71
N PRO A 358 17.29 -26.04 -12.13
CA PRO A 358 18.74 -25.85 -12.17
C PRO A 358 19.19 -25.01 -13.37
N SER A 359 19.03 -23.69 -13.24
CA SER A 359 19.31 -22.66 -14.25
C SER A 359 20.79 -22.38 -14.52
N GLY A 360 21.69 -22.99 -13.76
CA GLY A 360 23.11 -22.62 -13.76
C GLY A 360 23.33 -21.22 -13.18
N TYR A 361 24.51 -20.66 -13.41
CA TYR A 361 24.86 -19.31 -12.97
C TYR A 361 25.87 -18.65 -13.93
N LEU A 362 25.94 -17.33 -13.90
CA LEU A 362 26.96 -16.54 -14.59
C LEU A 362 28.04 -16.13 -13.59
N SER A 363 29.31 -16.38 -13.93
CA SER A 363 30.44 -15.86 -13.16
C SER A 363 31.53 -15.37 -14.09
N SER A 364 31.99 -14.12 -13.87
CA SER A 364 33.05 -13.48 -14.67
C SER A 364 32.78 -13.50 -16.19
N GLY A 365 31.50 -13.39 -16.57
CA GLY A 365 31.05 -13.40 -17.97
C GLY A 365 30.93 -14.79 -18.62
N TYR A 366 31.09 -15.87 -17.86
CA TYR A 366 30.95 -17.25 -18.33
C TYR A 366 29.80 -17.97 -17.60
N PHE A 367 29.06 -18.79 -18.34
CA PHE A 367 27.97 -19.61 -17.80
C PHE A 367 28.48 -20.97 -17.30
N TRP A 368 27.97 -21.40 -16.15
CA TRP A 368 28.39 -22.63 -15.51
C TRP A 368 27.22 -23.40 -14.91
N GLY A 369 27.33 -24.73 -14.87
CA GLY A 369 26.53 -25.54 -13.95
C GLY A 369 25.05 -25.71 -14.31
N LEU A 370 24.64 -25.54 -15.57
CA LEU A 370 23.28 -25.90 -16.00
C LEU A 370 22.97 -27.36 -15.65
N GLY A 371 21.79 -27.62 -15.09
CA GLY A 371 21.41 -28.95 -14.60
C GLY A 371 22.10 -29.38 -13.29
N GLY A 372 22.95 -28.53 -12.72
CA GLY A 372 23.68 -28.77 -11.47
C GLY A 372 22.98 -28.19 -10.23
N ASN A 373 23.77 -27.58 -9.35
CA ASN A 373 23.24 -26.90 -8.16
C ASN A 373 22.36 -25.71 -8.56
N ILE A 374 21.32 -25.46 -7.78
CA ILE A 374 20.39 -24.34 -8.03
C ILE A 374 20.78 -23.20 -7.10
N TYR A 375 21.13 -22.04 -7.63
CA TYR A 375 21.50 -20.86 -6.85
C TYR A 375 20.42 -19.79 -6.96
N ILE A 376 19.92 -19.32 -5.81
CA ILE A 376 18.87 -18.31 -5.74
C ILE A 376 19.34 -17.15 -4.86
N TRP A 377 19.27 -15.93 -5.40
CA TRP A 377 19.60 -14.71 -4.68
C TRP A 377 18.57 -14.37 -3.59
N GLY A 378 19.05 -13.79 -2.49
CA GLY A 378 18.24 -13.06 -1.51
C GLY A 378 18.59 -11.57 -1.48
N SER A 379 17.87 -10.82 -0.65
CA SER A 379 18.09 -9.38 -0.44
C SER A 379 19.11 -9.04 0.64
N SER A 380 19.61 -10.02 1.39
CA SER A 380 20.59 -9.79 2.46
C SER A 380 21.99 -9.56 1.91
N GLU A 381 22.59 -8.42 2.24
CA GLU A 381 24.00 -8.13 1.99
C GLU A 381 24.90 -8.87 3.00
N ASP A 382 26.04 -9.40 2.55
CA ASP A 382 27.06 -10.00 3.43
C ASP A 382 28.22 -9.03 3.68
N TYR A 383 28.77 -8.52 2.58
CA TYR A 383 29.83 -7.52 2.53
C TYR A 383 29.50 -6.53 1.40
N SER A 384 30.18 -5.39 1.34
CA SER A 384 29.93 -4.39 0.30
C SER A 384 29.99 -4.96 -1.13
N SER A 385 30.87 -5.94 -1.38
CA SER A 385 31.02 -6.63 -2.67
C SER A 385 30.20 -7.92 -2.84
N ASN A 386 29.59 -8.42 -1.77
CA ASN A 386 28.98 -9.75 -1.73
C ASN A 386 27.58 -9.74 -1.15
N ALA A 387 26.71 -10.57 -1.70
CA ALA A 387 25.37 -10.78 -1.18
C ALA A 387 25.14 -12.24 -0.81
N ARG A 388 24.05 -12.50 -0.09
CA ARG A 388 23.67 -13.84 0.33
C ARG A 388 22.53 -14.40 -0.49
N GLY A 389 22.53 -15.71 -0.62
CA GLY A 389 21.44 -16.49 -1.18
C GLY A 389 21.46 -17.90 -0.60
N PHE A 390 20.60 -18.76 -1.11
CA PHE A 390 20.66 -20.19 -0.82
C PHE A 390 20.86 -20.98 -2.11
N TYR A 391 21.44 -22.16 -1.96
CA TYR A 391 21.55 -23.11 -3.03
C TYR A 391 21.11 -24.50 -2.62
N LEU A 392 20.56 -25.22 -3.60
CA LEU A 392 20.11 -26.59 -3.46
C LEU A 392 21.10 -27.50 -4.15
N ARG A 393 21.47 -28.59 -3.47
CA ARG A 393 22.42 -29.58 -3.95
C ARG A 393 21.72 -30.92 -4.21
N PRO A 394 21.39 -31.26 -5.47
CA PRO A 394 20.64 -32.48 -5.79
C PRO A 394 21.35 -33.79 -5.39
N GLN A 395 22.69 -33.77 -5.23
CA GLN A 395 23.47 -34.98 -4.96
C GLN A 395 23.30 -35.52 -3.54
N ASP A 396 22.93 -34.68 -2.58
CA ASP A 396 22.76 -35.04 -1.17
C ASP A 396 21.52 -34.42 -0.52
N ASN A 397 20.61 -33.90 -1.34
CA ASN A 397 19.38 -33.22 -0.92
C ASN A 397 19.65 -32.00 -0.02
N GLY A 398 20.83 -31.39 -0.11
CA GLY A 398 21.24 -30.32 0.80
C GLY A 398 20.57 -28.98 0.49
N TYR A 399 20.14 -28.28 1.54
CA TYR A 399 19.79 -26.87 1.55
C TYR A 399 20.91 -26.08 2.23
N TYR A 400 21.57 -25.17 1.50
CA TYR A 400 22.75 -24.45 2.00
C TYR A 400 22.66 -22.96 1.69
N PHE A 401 23.27 -22.14 2.55
CA PHE A 401 23.48 -20.73 2.25
C PHE A 401 24.81 -20.51 1.54
N PHE A 402 24.86 -19.50 0.69
CA PHE A 402 26.10 -19.03 0.06
C PHE A 402 26.25 -17.52 0.18
N SER A 403 27.49 -17.06 0.00
CA SER A 403 27.86 -15.66 -0.17
C SER A 403 28.70 -15.55 -1.43
N ASP A 404 28.30 -14.73 -2.38
CA ASP A 404 28.98 -14.59 -3.67
C ASP A 404 29.05 -13.12 -4.09
N ASN A 405 29.94 -12.85 -5.05
CA ASN A 405 30.14 -11.52 -5.60
C ASN A 405 28.84 -11.00 -6.24
N LYS A 406 28.51 -9.73 -6.00
CA LYS A 406 27.30 -9.09 -6.55
C LYS A 406 27.24 -9.06 -8.08
N ASN A 407 28.37 -9.25 -8.77
CA ASN A 407 28.45 -9.34 -10.24
C ASN A 407 28.15 -10.75 -10.77
N ALA A 408 27.98 -11.75 -9.90
CA ALA A 408 27.53 -13.08 -10.30
C ALA A 408 26.03 -13.07 -10.65
N GLY A 409 25.67 -13.76 -11.73
CA GLY A 409 24.29 -13.91 -12.18
C GLY A 409 23.67 -15.18 -11.60
N HIS A 410 22.71 -15.01 -10.68
CA HIS A 410 21.95 -16.12 -10.09
C HIS A 410 20.45 -15.93 -10.31
N SER A 411 19.66 -16.99 -10.14
CA SER A 411 18.21 -16.91 -10.28
C SER A 411 17.55 -16.18 -9.11
N VAL A 412 16.32 -15.74 -9.32
CA VAL A 412 15.51 -15.05 -8.30
C VAL A 412 14.19 -15.78 -8.08
N ARG A 413 13.76 -15.82 -6.82
CA ARG A 413 12.43 -16.24 -6.40
C ARG A 413 11.82 -15.18 -5.51
N CYS A 414 10.62 -14.74 -5.85
CA CYS A 414 9.92 -13.72 -5.08
C CYS A 414 9.04 -14.33 -4.00
N LEU A 415 9.02 -13.67 -2.85
CA LEU A 415 8.15 -13.98 -1.73
C LEU A 415 7.02 -12.93 -1.69
N LYS A 416 5.78 -13.36 -1.46
CA LYS A 416 4.63 -12.47 -1.38
C LYS A 416 4.77 -11.63 -0.13
N ASP A 417 4.40 -10.36 -0.23
CA ASP A 417 4.26 -9.50 0.93
C ASP A 417 3.06 -10.02 1.73
N ASP A 418 3.33 -10.83 2.76
CA ASP A 418 2.27 -11.23 3.66
C ASP A 418 1.78 -9.99 4.40
N GLN A 419 0.48 -9.73 4.31
CA GLN A 419 -0.17 -8.71 5.13
C GLN A 419 -0.03 -9.03 6.64
N HIS A 420 0.44 -10.21 7.04
CA HIS A 420 0.84 -10.53 8.41
C HIS A 420 1.86 -11.69 8.43
N LEU A 421 3.06 -11.46 8.97
CA LEU A 421 3.87 -12.38 9.83
C LEU A 421 5.35 -11.96 9.97
N ASN A 422 5.78 -10.81 9.44
CA ASN A 422 7.05 -10.19 9.82
C ASN A 422 6.86 -9.28 11.05
N LEU A 423 7.94 -9.06 11.83
CA LEU A 423 7.96 -7.95 12.80
C LEU A 423 7.56 -6.67 12.03
N PRO A 424 6.72 -5.81 12.59
CA PRO A 424 6.31 -4.60 11.90
C PRO A 424 7.53 -3.79 11.46
N GLN A 425 7.44 -3.11 10.32
CA GLN A 425 8.52 -2.19 9.92
C GLN A 425 8.69 -1.09 10.97
N THR A 426 9.94 -0.69 11.23
CA THR A 426 10.23 0.43 12.12
C THR A 426 9.50 1.68 11.63
N PRO A 427 8.67 2.33 12.47
CA PRO A 427 7.88 3.47 12.01
C PRO A 427 8.77 4.66 11.67
N THR A 428 8.39 5.39 10.63
CA THR A 428 9.04 6.65 10.24
C THR A 428 8.25 7.83 10.80
N LEU A 429 8.94 8.70 11.54
CA LEU A 429 8.35 9.89 12.14
C LEU A 429 7.94 10.92 11.07
N SER A 430 6.86 11.67 11.32
CA SER A 430 6.29 12.63 10.37
C SER A 430 6.22 14.05 10.94
N SER A 431 5.55 14.23 12.09
CA SER A 431 5.38 15.55 12.70
C SER A 431 5.28 15.47 14.23
N PRO A 432 5.80 16.45 15.00
CA PRO A 432 6.63 17.57 14.57
C PRO A 432 7.93 17.11 13.92
N SER A 433 8.46 17.88 12.95
CA SER A 433 9.73 17.55 12.29
C SER A 433 10.88 17.52 13.31
N ASN A 434 11.94 16.72 13.05
CA ASN A 434 13.08 16.66 13.96
C ASN A 434 13.69 18.05 14.24
N GLY A 435 13.77 18.44 15.50
CA GLY A 435 14.26 19.75 15.94
C GLY A 435 13.25 20.89 15.79
N ALA A 436 11.96 20.60 15.58
CA ALA A 436 10.92 21.63 15.49
C ALA A 436 10.89 22.51 16.74
N THR A 437 10.55 23.79 16.57
CA THR A 437 10.47 24.77 17.64
C THR A 437 9.10 25.43 17.64
N ASN A 438 8.70 26.01 18.78
CA ASN A 438 7.41 26.66 18.97
C ASN A 438 6.19 25.72 18.89
N GLU A 439 6.38 24.45 19.26
CA GLU A 439 5.28 23.47 19.30
C GLU A 439 4.34 23.72 20.48
N SER A 440 3.04 23.45 20.31
CA SER A 440 2.08 23.55 21.43
C SER A 440 2.54 22.74 22.66
N THR A 441 2.10 23.11 23.86
CA THR A 441 2.25 22.27 25.07
C THR A 441 1.31 21.07 25.08
N SER A 442 0.42 20.99 24.07
CA SER A 442 -0.34 19.80 23.72
C SER A 442 -0.17 19.46 22.23
N PRO A 443 1.01 19.03 21.76
CA PRO A 443 1.24 18.74 20.35
C PRO A 443 0.65 17.37 19.99
N THR A 444 0.23 17.22 18.73
CA THR A 444 -0.10 15.92 18.14
C THR A 444 1.13 15.34 17.45
N LEU A 445 1.66 14.25 17.99
CA LEU A 445 2.75 13.50 17.39
C LEU A 445 2.18 12.56 16.33
N THR A 446 2.76 12.54 15.13
CA THR A 446 2.28 11.78 13.97
C THR A 446 3.42 11.04 13.28
N TRP A 447 3.14 9.85 12.78
CA TRP A 447 4.08 8.98 12.08
C TRP A 447 3.40 8.32 10.88
N ASN A 448 4.18 7.72 9.98
CA ASN A 448 3.62 6.95 8.88
C ASN A 448 3.20 5.56 9.37
N ALA A 449 2.15 5.00 8.76
CA ALA A 449 1.74 3.64 9.02
C ALA A 449 2.88 2.67 8.68
N SER A 450 3.26 1.84 9.65
CA SER A 450 4.22 0.76 9.45
C SER A 450 3.55 -0.45 8.82
N SER A 451 4.16 -1.00 7.77
CA SER A 451 3.71 -2.28 7.21
C SER A 451 3.74 -3.37 8.28
N GLY A 452 2.65 -4.15 8.39
CA GLY A 452 2.49 -5.24 9.35
C GLY A 452 2.19 -4.83 10.80
N ALA A 453 2.01 -3.53 11.10
CA ALA A 453 1.68 -3.06 12.45
C ALA A 453 0.18 -3.18 12.77
N THR A 454 -0.17 -3.74 13.93
CA THR A 454 -1.54 -3.68 14.48
C THR A 454 -1.66 -2.62 15.56
N SER A 455 -0.54 -2.24 16.19
CA SER A 455 -0.48 -1.18 17.20
C SER A 455 0.91 -0.56 17.29
N TYR A 456 1.04 0.49 18.09
CA TYR A 456 2.30 1.21 18.32
C TYR A 456 2.54 1.44 19.81
N THR A 457 3.81 1.59 20.17
CA THR A 457 4.26 2.10 21.46
C THR A 457 4.99 3.42 21.28
N LEU A 458 4.49 4.48 21.90
CA LEU A 458 5.05 5.83 21.83
C LEU A 458 5.71 6.21 23.15
N GLN A 459 6.93 6.75 23.07
CA GLN A 459 7.67 7.31 24.20
C GLN A 459 8.02 8.78 23.98
N LEU A 460 7.83 9.59 25.03
CA LEU A 460 8.21 10.99 25.11
C LEU A 460 9.01 11.22 26.41
N SER A 461 10.14 11.92 26.32
CA SER A 461 11.05 12.20 27.44
C SER A 461 11.67 13.58 27.31
N GLU A 462 12.13 14.16 28.42
CA GLU A 462 13.02 15.34 28.41
C GLU A 462 14.49 14.96 28.14
N SER A 463 14.81 13.66 28.11
CA SER A 463 16.16 13.14 27.87
C SER A 463 16.18 12.22 26.65
N SER A 464 17.13 12.44 25.74
CA SER A 464 17.36 11.58 24.57
C SER A 464 17.78 10.15 24.91
N SER A 465 18.18 9.90 26.16
CA SER A 465 18.45 8.55 26.67
C SER A 465 17.19 7.79 27.10
N PHE A 466 16.02 8.44 27.14
CA PHE A 466 14.75 7.83 27.56
C PHE A 466 14.79 7.16 28.96
N ASN A 467 15.55 7.74 29.89
CA ASN A 467 15.68 7.22 31.26
C ASN A 467 14.42 7.48 32.13
N ASN A 468 13.64 8.50 31.79
CA ASN A 468 12.36 8.85 32.41
C ASN A 468 11.35 9.18 31.31
N TYR A 469 10.06 9.05 31.59
CA TYR A 469 9.02 9.26 30.59
C TYR A 469 8.01 10.31 31.05
N ILE A 470 7.69 11.23 30.14
CA ILE A 470 6.53 12.12 30.25
C ILE A 470 5.30 11.42 29.65
N PHE A 471 5.52 10.65 28.58
CA PHE A 471 4.51 9.81 27.95
C PHE A 471 5.14 8.45 27.57
N ASN A 472 4.47 7.35 27.89
CA ASN A 472 4.91 6.00 27.53
C ASN A 472 3.68 5.08 27.45
N GLN A 473 3.11 4.93 26.26
CA GLN A 473 1.88 4.17 26.06
C GLN A 473 2.03 3.20 24.89
N SER A 474 1.61 1.96 25.10
CA SER A 474 1.50 0.90 24.10
C SER A 474 0.05 0.69 23.65
N GLY A 475 -0.15 -0.05 22.56
CA GLY A 475 -1.49 -0.40 22.06
C GLY A 475 -2.18 0.72 21.29
N ILE A 476 -1.46 1.75 20.85
CA ILE A 476 -2.03 2.83 20.03
C ILE A 476 -2.32 2.28 18.64
N THR A 477 -3.55 2.37 18.14
CA THR A 477 -3.94 1.82 16.83
C THR A 477 -4.00 2.88 15.72
N SER A 478 -4.01 4.16 16.07
CA SER A 478 -3.87 5.28 15.14
C SER A 478 -2.40 5.54 14.77
N THR A 479 -2.18 6.38 13.76
CA THR A 479 -0.85 6.88 13.37
C THR A 479 -0.55 8.28 13.93
N ASN A 480 -1.27 8.65 14.98
CA ASN A 480 -1.11 9.91 15.68
C ASN A 480 -1.52 9.77 17.15
N GLN A 481 -0.93 10.62 18.00
CA GLN A 481 -1.25 10.72 19.42
C GLN A 481 -1.04 12.16 19.91
N GLU A 482 -2.08 12.77 20.48
CA GLU A 482 -1.95 14.02 21.23
C GLU A 482 -1.35 13.73 22.61
N VAL A 483 -0.31 14.46 22.97
CA VAL A 483 0.33 14.43 24.30
C VAL A 483 0.08 15.78 24.96
N SER A 484 -0.19 15.83 26.26
CA SER A 484 -0.50 17.07 26.99
C SER A 484 0.30 17.16 28.29
N GLY A 485 0.26 18.32 28.94
CA GLY A 485 0.98 18.55 30.20
C GLY A 485 2.46 18.86 30.01
N LEU A 486 2.87 19.31 28.82
CA LEU A 486 4.24 19.72 28.56
C LEU A 486 4.50 21.13 29.09
N VAL A 487 5.75 21.40 29.48
CA VAL A 487 6.19 22.69 30.00
C VAL A 487 6.65 23.56 28.84
N ASN A 488 6.36 24.87 28.90
CA ASN A 488 6.81 25.86 27.91
C ASN A 488 8.35 26.00 27.91
N SER A 489 8.92 26.37 26.75
CA SER A 489 10.37 26.53 26.54
C SER A 489 11.20 25.27 26.84
N THR A 490 10.63 24.07 26.66
CA THR A 490 11.30 22.81 27.00
C THR A 490 11.46 21.92 25.76
N THR A 491 12.65 21.37 25.57
CA THR A 491 12.93 20.40 24.51
C THR A 491 12.55 18.99 24.97
N TYR A 492 11.72 18.32 24.18
CA TYR A 492 11.32 16.93 24.38
C TYR A 492 11.85 16.06 23.24
N TYR A 493 12.10 14.80 23.55
CA TYR A 493 12.54 13.74 22.66
C TYR A 493 11.48 12.66 22.59
N TRP A 494 11.15 12.20 21.40
CA TRP A 494 10.15 11.17 21.20
C TRP A 494 10.59 10.14 20.18
N ARG A 495 10.11 8.91 20.36
CA ARG A 495 10.36 7.78 19.48
C ARG A 495 9.18 6.81 19.53
N ILE A 496 9.09 5.97 18.52
CA ILE A 496 7.99 5.02 18.39
C ILE A 496 8.46 3.66 17.89
N SER A 497 7.79 2.60 18.34
CA SER A 497 7.92 1.26 17.78
C SER A 497 6.55 0.73 17.37
N ALA A 498 6.51 -0.14 16.37
CA ALA A 498 5.30 -0.82 15.93
C ALA A 498 5.26 -2.24 16.49
N SER A 499 4.06 -2.72 16.81
CA SER A 499 3.81 -4.05 17.35
C SER A 499 2.71 -4.76 16.57
N ASN A 500 2.83 -6.07 16.48
CA ASN A 500 1.77 -6.99 16.07
C ASN A 500 1.80 -8.26 16.94
N ASP A 501 0.98 -9.25 16.60
CA ASP A 501 0.89 -10.51 17.34
C ASP A 501 2.20 -11.34 17.31
N ILE A 502 3.16 -10.99 16.43
CA ILE A 502 4.46 -11.66 16.29
C ILE A 502 5.55 -10.99 17.11
N GLY A 503 5.51 -9.66 17.24
CA GLY A 503 6.41 -8.95 18.12
C GLY A 503 6.48 -7.47 17.81
N THR A 504 7.55 -6.84 18.30
CA THR A 504 7.75 -5.38 18.21
C THR A 504 8.96 -5.07 17.34
N SER A 505 8.82 -4.07 16.49
CA SER A 505 9.89 -3.53 15.64
C SER A 505 11.03 -2.96 16.48
N ASN A 506 12.16 -2.66 15.83
CA ASN A 506 13.11 -1.70 16.41
C ASN A 506 12.42 -0.35 16.62
N TRP A 507 12.86 0.41 17.62
CA TRP A 507 12.47 1.81 17.78
C TRP A 507 12.90 2.61 16.55
N SER A 508 12.10 3.61 16.20
CA SER A 508 12.53 4.68 15.30
C SER A 508 13.76 5.38 15.86
N ASP A 509 14.49 6.09 15.00
CA ASP A 509 15.32 7.20 15.48
C ASP A 509 14.45 8.12 16.33
N TYR A 510 15.04 8.71 17.37
CA TYR A 510 14.31 9.70 18.15
C TYR A 510 14.34 11.04 17.42
N TRP A 511 13.22 11.74 17.42
CA TRP A 511 13.16 13.15 17.04
C TRP A 511 12.98 14.01 18.28
N SER A 512 13.36 15.28 18.17
CA SER A 512 13.09 16.26 19.21
C SER A 512 12.17 17.37 18.72
N PHE A 513 11.50 18.02 19.66
CA PHE A 513 10.85 19.30 19.43
C PHE A 513 10.95 20.16 20.68
N THR A 514 10.82 21.47 20.53
CA THR A 514 10.82 22.43 21.64
C THR A 514 9.46 23.10 21.71
N THR A 515 8.81 22.97 22.87
CA THR A 515 7.52 23.61 23.13
C THR A 515 7.63 25.12 23.05
N ILE A 516 6.49 25.75 22.79
CA ILE A 516 6.33 27.18 22.69
C ILE A 516 7.01 27.84 23.87
N SER A 517 7.86 28.80 23.56
CA SER A 517 8.41 29.60 24.63
C SER A 517 7.26 30.31 25.32
N ASN A 518 7.35 30.53 26.63
CA ASN A 518 6.48 31.50 27.31
C ASN A 518 6.55 32.91 26.66
N ASN A 519 7.47 33.12 25.73
CA ASN A 519 7.48 34.23 24.78
C ASN A 519 7.03 33.74 23.39
N VAL A 520 5.72 33.75 23.10
CA VAL A 520 5.26 33.58 21.71
C VAL A 520 5.63 34.83 20.92
N THR A 521 6.63 34.74 20.05
CA THR A 521 6.94 35.78 19.07
C THR A 521 5.86 35.83 17.99
N GLY A 522 4.76 36.52 18.29
CA GLY A 522 3.80 36.99 17.30
C GLY A 522 2.71 36.01 16.86
N ILE A 523 1.73 35.79 17.75
CA ILE A 523 0.48 35.10 17.41
C ILE A 523 -0.27 35.92 16.35
N PRO A 524 -0.67 35.36 15.19
CA PRO A 524 -1.49 36.10 14.23
C PRO A 524 -2.83 36.53 14.82
N CYS A 525 -3.40 37.62 14.34
CA CYS A 525 -4.69 38.10 14.84
C CYS A 525 -5.82 37.06 14.66
N PRO A 526 -6.62 36.78 15.71
CA PRO A 526 -7.74 35.85 15.62
C PRO A 526 -8.70 36.22 14.48
N GLY A 527 -8.94 35.26 13.58
CA GLY A 527 -9.81 35.44 12.42
C GLY A 527 -9.27 36.36 11.32
N THR A 528 -8.05 36.90 11.43
CA THR A 528 -7.44 37.75 10.40
C THR A 528 -5.92 37.59 10.40
N PRO A 529 -5.37 36.43 10.01
CA PRO A 529 -3.93 36.19 10.05
C PRO A 529 -3.14 37.03 9.03
N THR A 530 -3.80 37.45 7.94
CA THR A 530 -3.24 38.33 6.91
C THR A 530 -4.29 39.31 6.39
N VAL A 531 -3.85 40.43 5.82
CA VAL A 531 -4.66 41.45 5.15
C VAL A 531 -4.06 41.72 3.78
N THR A 532 -4.86 41.64 2.72
CA THR A 532 -4.43 42.08 1.39
C THR A 532 -4.92 43.51 1.15
N TYR A 533 -3.99 44.43 0.91
CA TYR A 533 -4.29 45.85 0.71
C TYR A 533 -3.32 46.48 -0.30
N SER A 534 -3.86 47.25 -1.24
CA SER A 534 -3.10 47.89 -2.34
C SER A 534 -2.17 46.94 -3.10
N GLY A 535 -2.62 45.69 -3.34
CA GLY A 535 -1.85 44.68 -4.07
C GLY A 535 -0.74 44.00 -3.27
N LYS A 536 -0.63 44.26 -1.95
CA LYS A 536 0.33 43.63 -1.04
C LYS A 536 -0.38 42.83 0.05
N THR A 537 0.28 41.81 0.56
CA THR A 537 -0.18 41.03 1.71
C THR A 537 0.61 41.43 2.94
N TYR A 538 -0.10 41.85 3.98
CA TYR A 538 0.42 42.19 5.29
C TYR A 538 0.05 41.07 6.27
N ASN A 539 1.03 40.59 7.03
CA ASN A 539 0.76 39.67 8.13
C ASN A 539 0.24 40.48 9.33
N THR A 540 -0.49 39.81 10.22
CA THR A 540 -0.98 40.42 11.44
C THR A 540 -0.33 39.80 12.67
N VAL A 541 -0.38 40.53 13.78
CA VAL A 541 0.09 40.06 15.08
C VAL A 541 -0.78 40.59 16.20
N GLN A 542 -1.19 39.70 17.09
CA GLN A 542 -1.88 40.02 18.34
C GLN A 542 -0.84 40.25 19.45
N ILE A 543 -0.91 41.42 20.08
CA ILE A 543 -0.05 41.81 21.20
C ILE A 543 -0.95 42.30 22.33
N GLY A 544 -1.07 41.50 23.39
CA GLY A 544 -2.14 41.70 24.37
C GLY A 544 -3.51 41.56 23.69
N ASP A 545 -4.37 42.55 23.88
CA ASP A 545 -5.71 42.59 23.26
C ASP A 545 -5.71 43.32 21.90
N GLN A 546 -4.57 43.85 21.48
CA GLN A 546 -4.45 44.67 20.27
C GLN A 546 -3.99 43.86 19.07
N CYS A 547 -4.50 44.23 17.89
CA CYS A 547 -4.23 43.56 16.63
C CYS A 547 -3.54 44.47 15.62
N TRP A 548 -2.28 44.18 15.32
CA TRP A 548 -1.37 45.04 14.57
C TRP A 548 -0.99 44.46 13.21
N LEU A 549 -0.75 45.32 12.22
CA LEU A 549 0.00 44.92 11.02
C LEU A 549 1.48 44.70 11.36
N LYS A 550 2.06 43.62 10.83
CA LYS A 550 3.44 43.17 11.09
C LYS A 550 4.49 43.79 10.16
N GLU A 551 4.09 44.36 9.03
CA GLU A 551 4.96 45.12 8.14
C GLU A 551 4.63 46.61 8.16
N ASN A 552 5.62 47.45 7.85
CA ASN A 552 5.40 48.88 7.64
C ASN A 552 4.54 49.07 6.40
N LEU A 553 3.57 49.97 6.46
CA LEU A 553 2.63 50.16 5.37
C LEU A 553 3.32 50.72 4.11
N ASP A 554 3.09 50.11 2.96
CA ASP A 554 3.64 50.53 1.67
C ASP A 554 2.52 50.65 0.63
N VAL A 555 1.84 51.79 0.63
CA VAL A 555 0.65 52.09 -0.15
C VAL A 555 0.73 53.48 -0.76
N GLY A 556 0.06 53.68 -1.88
CA GLY A 556 0.13 54.93 -2.63
C GLY A 556 1.28 55.01 -3.62
N ILE A 557 1.30 56.11 -4.37
CA ILE A 557 2.26 56.40 -5.43
C ILE A 557 3.55 56.96 -4.83
N TYR A 558 4.69 56.53 -5.38
CA TYR A 558 5.98 57.06 -4.99
C TYR A 558 6.15 58.51 -5.50
N VAL A 559 6.55 59.40 -4.60
CA VAL A 559 6.95 60.77 -4.88
C VAL A 559 8.41 60.94 -4.47
N ALA A 560 9.23 61.48 -5.36
CA ALA A 560 10.62 61.77 -5.05
C ALA A 560 10.70 62.97 -4.09
N SER A 561 11.36 62.77 -2.96
CA SER A 561 11.65 63.83 -2.00
C SER A 561 12.62 64.83 -2.62
N THR A 562 12.25 66.11 -2.63
CA THR A 562 13.10 67.19 -3.11
C THR A 562 13.63 68.02 -1.94
N LEU A 563 14.83 68.62 -2.09
CA LEU A 563 15.37 69.52 -1.07
C LEU A 563 14.50 70.77 -1.03
N MET A 564 13.85 71.01 0.10
CA MET A 564 12.81 72.03 0.20
C MET A 564 13.39 73.38 0.60
N GLY A 565 12.88 74.44 -0.01
CA GLY A 565 13.12 75.82 0.41
C GLY A 565 12.27 76.20 1.63
N PRO A 566 12.50 77.36 2.26
CA PRO A 566 11.83 77.74 3.51
C PRO A 566 10.30 77.93 3.42
N GLU A 567 9.71 77.96 2.21
CA GLU A 567 8.26 78.12 1.99
C GLU A 567 7.55 76.82 1.57
N GLU A 568 8.29 75.78 1.18
CA GLU A 568 7.74 74.48 0.81
C GLU A 568 8.05 73.47 1.91
N ILE A 569 7.03 72.78 2.42
CA ILE A 569 7.17 71.98 3.65
C ILE A 569 6.80 70.49 3.44
N SER A 570 6.10 70.14 2.36
CA SER A 570 5.96 68.76 1.87
C SER A 570 5.82 68.70 0.34
N ASP A 571 6.37 67.66 -0.28
CA ASP A 571 6.10 67.30 -1.68
C ASP A 571 4.78 66.51 -1.84
N LEU A 572 4.17 66.04 -0.74
CA LEU A 572 2.89 65.34 -0.72
C LEU A 572 1.73 66.35 -0.71
N THR A 573 0.70 66.09 -1.50
CA THR A 573 -0.40 67.02 -1.76
C THR A 573 -1.77 66.41 -1.51
N ASN A 574 -2.70 67.22 -1.01
CA ASN A 574 -4.09 66.79 -0.81
C ASN A 574 -4.85 66.74 -2.14
N ASN A 575 -4.52 65.75 -2.97
CA ASN A 575 -5.11 65.53 -4.29
C ASN A 575 -6.03 64.29 -4.32
N GLY A 576 -6.22 63.61 -3.19
CA GLY A 576 -7.04 62.41 -3.05
C GLY A 576 -6.37 61.11 -3.52
N ILE A 577 -5.10 61.17 -3.91
CA ILE A 577 -4.25 60.01 -4.19
C ILE A 577 -3.31 59.84 -3.00
N ILE A 578 -3.16 58.61 -2.51
CA ILE A 578 -2.20 58.34 -1.45
C ILE A 578 -0.79 58.48 -2.03
N GLU A 579 0.05 59.30 -1.41
CA GLU A 579 1.43 59.56 -1.83
C GLU A 579 2.42 59.10 -0.75
N LYS A 580 3.62 58.68 -1.15
CA LYS A 580 4.66 58.22 -0.21
C LYS A 580 6.05 58.60 -0.66
N TYR A 581 6.96 58.74 0.30
CA TYR A 581 8.39 58.75 0.03
C TYR A 581 8.97 57.35 0.21
N CYS A 582 9.95 57.01 -0.63
CA CYS A 582 10.80 55.84 -0.45
C CYS A 582 12.19 56.30 -0.01
N TYR A 583 12.77 55.61 0.97
CA TYR A 583 14.07 55.96 1.56
C TYR A 583 15.14 56.18 0.47
N GLU A 584 15.86 57.30 0.55
CA GLU A 584 16.88 57.73 -0.43
C GLU A 584 16.37 57.86 -1.88
N ASN A 585 15.08 58.15 -2.07
CA ASN A 585 14.46 58.24 -3.39
C ASN A 585 14.63 56.98 -4.26
N ASN A 586 14.70 55.82 -3.62
CA ASN A 586 14.79 54.54 -4.29
C ASN A 586 13.52 53.74 -4.03
N GLU A 587 12.69 53.54 -5.06
CA GLU A 587 11.42 52.83 -4.96
C GLU A 587 11.57 51.39 -4.41
N ALA A 588 12.69 50.73 -4.69
CA ALA A 588 12.97 49.39 -4.14
C ALA A 588 13.04 49.39 -2.60
N ASN A 589 13.45 50.51 -1.99
CA ASN A 589 13.54 50.63 -0.54
C ASN A 589 12.15 50.66 0.12
N CYS A 590 11.09 51.11 -0.57
CA CYS A 590 9.73 50.99 -0.05
C CYS A 590 9.32 49.52 0.12
N GLY A 591 9.73 48.65 -0.80
CA GLY A 591 9.48 47.21 -0.70
C GLY A 591 10.21 46.52 0.47
N ILE A 592 11.27 47.14 1.00
CA ILE A 592 12.08 46.60 2.11
C ILE A 592 11.63 47.22 3.44
N TYR A 593 11.51 48.56 3.50
CA TYR A 593 11.34 49.33 4.73
C TYR A 593 9.94 49.90 4.93
N GLY A 594 9.06 49.80 3.93
CA GLY A 594 7.77 50.50 3.90
C GLY A 594 7.86 51.92 3.34
N GLY A 595 6.71 52.53 3.12
CA GLY A 595 6.62 53.94 2.75
C GLY A 595 6.84 54.86 3.95
N LEU A 596 7.41 56.03 3.70
CA LEU A 596 7.49 57.12 4.66
C LEU A 596 6.46 58.17 4.28
N TYR A 597 5.61 58.55 5.25
CA TYR A 597 4.51 59.47 5.06
C TYR A 597 4.65 60.63 6.03
N ASP A 598 4.39 61.84 5.58
CA ASP A 598 4.13 62.92 6.52
C ASP A 598 2.82 62.64 7.27
N TRP A 599 2.62 63.31 8.40
CA TRP A 599 1.48 63.03 9.26
C TRP A 599 0.15 63.36 8.58
N TYR A 600 0.11 64.42 7.75
CA TYR A 600 -1.12 64.82 7.06
C TYR A 600 -1.52 63.74 6.05
N GLU A 601 -0.55 63.26 5.26
CA GLU A 601 -0.77 62.20 4.29
C GLU A 601 -1.17 60.88 4.97
N ALA A 602 -0.46 60.49 6.04
CA ALA A 602 -0.80 59.31 6.83
C ALA A 602 -2.24 59.34 7.37
N MET A 603 -2.70 60.53 7.77
CA MET A 603 -4.06 60.77 8.25
C MET A 603 -5.08 61.04 7.13
N GLN A 604 -4.65 61.06 5.86
CA GLN A 604 -5.47 61.49 4.72
C GLN A 604 -6.16 62.83 5.00
N TYR A 605 -5.38 63.77 5.56
CA TYR A 605 -5.77 65.12 5.95
C TYR A 605 -6.93 65.19 6.96
N SER A 606 -7.28 64.08 7.62
CA SER A 606 -8.19 64.07 8.76
C SER A 606 -7.52 64.62 10.02
N THR A 607 -8.27 65.37 10.82
CA THR A 607 -7.81 65.86 12.13
C THR A 607 -8.38 65.07 13.31
N THR A 608 -9.17 64.03 13.04
CA THR A 608 -9.82 63.24 14.08
C THR A 608 -8.91 62.10 14.54
N GLU A 609 -8.58 62.05 15.83
CA GLU A 609 -7.82 60.93 16.41
C GLU A 609 -8.59 59.61 16.23
N GLY A 610 -7.88 58.53 15.90
CA GLY A 610 -8.47 57.24 15.55
C GLY A 610 -9.01 57.15 14.12
N SER A 611 -8.73 58.13 13.25
CA SER A 611 -9.12 58.03 11.84
C SER A 611 -8.43 56.85 11.15
N ARG A 612 -9.13 56.26 10.17
CA ARG A 612 -8.57 55.24 9.26
C ARG A 612 -7.26 55.71 8.62
N GLY A 613 -7.23 56.96 8.15
CA GLY A 613 -6.10 57.48 7.38
C GLY A 613 -5.80 56.60 6.16
N ILE A 614 -4.53 56.30 5.94
CA ILE A 614 -4.04 55.42 4.87
C ILE A 614 -4.20 53.92 5.17
N CYS A 615 -4.75 53.53 6.31
CA CYS A 615 -4.93 52.12 6.66
C CYS A 615 -6.05 51.42 5.85
N PRO A 616 -6.00 50.07 5.73
CA PRO A 616 -7.08 49.30 5.13
C PRO A 616 -8.42 49.48 5.86
N GLU A 617 -9.51 49.09 5.21
CA GLU A 617 -10.84 49.09 5.82
C GLU A 617 -10.88 48.14 7.04
N GLY A 618 -11.47 48.61 8.15
CA GLY A 618 -11.47 47.90 9.45
C GLY A 618 -10.19 48.08 10.26
N TRP A 619 -9.32 49.01 9.87
CA TRP A 619 -8.07 49.35 10.54
C TRP A 619 -7.90 50.87 10.62
N HIS A 620 -7.11 51.36 11.57
CA HIS A 620 -6.86 52.79 11.74
C HIS A 620 -5.41 53.12 12.11
N ILE A 621 -5.06 54.40 11.98
CA ILE A 621 -3.80 54.94 12.48
C ILE A 621 -3.92 55.02 14.01
N PRO A 622 -3.02 54.37 14.77
CA PRO A 622 -3.20 54.14 16.19
C PRO A 622 -3.28 55.44 16.98
N LYS A 623 -4.20 55.50 17.93
CA LYS A 623 -4.33 56.60 18.90
C LYS A 623 -3.10 56.66 19.79
N SER A 624 -2.91 57.79 20.45
CA SER A 624 -1.81 57.95 21.40
C SER A 624 -1.92 56.97 22.57
N SER A 625 -3.15 56.73 23.06
CA SER A 625 -3.44 55.76 24.12
C SER A 625 -3.16 54.31 23.73
N GLU A 626 -3.42 53.95 22.46
CA GLU A 626 -3.22 52.57 21.97
C GLU A 626 -1.73 52.24 21.82
N LEU A 627 -0.91 53.20 21.40
CA LEU A 627 0.55 53.02 21.39
C LEU A 627 1.11 52.90 22.81
N GLN A 628 0.56 53.63 23.78
CA GLN A 628 0.93 53.50 25.19
C GLN A 628 0.53 52.14 25.76
N GLU A 629 -0.64 51.63 25.39
CA GLU A 629 -1.09 50.28 25.73
C GLU A 629 -0.17 49.20 25.13
N LEU A 630 0.21 49.33 23.85
CA LEU A 630 1.19 48.45 23.23
C LEU A 630 2.48 48.38 24.06
N ALA A 631 3.04 49.55 24.39
CA ALA A 631 4.28 49.64 25.15
C ALA A 631 4.15 49.08 26.58
N SER A 632 3.04 49.34 27.26
CA SER A 632 2.81 48.90 28.65
C SER A 632 2.23 47.48 28.78
N SER A 633 1.90 46.82 27.67
CA SER A 633 1.39 45.44 27.65
C SER A 633 2.33 44.47 28.38
N SER A 634 1.78 43.39 28.94
CA SER A 634 2.58 42.34 29.59
C SER A 634 3.59 41.67 28.65
N VAL A 635 3.29 41.68 27.34
CA VAL A 635 4.17 41.16 26.29
C VAL A 635 5.38 42.09 26.10
N VAL A 636 5.16 43.39 25.91
CA VAL A 636 6.22 44.37 25.62
C VAL A 636 6.91 44.83 26.91
N GLY A 637 6.17 45.32 27.90
CA GLY A 637 6.72 45.72 29.20
C GLY A 637 7.72 46.86 29.11
N ASN A 638 7.47 47.83 28.22
CA ASN A 638 8.32 48.95 27.85
C ASN A 638 9.71 48.56 27.27
N ASP A 639 9.88 47.30 26.88
CA ASP A 639 11.07 46.80 26.21
C ASP A 639 10.86 46.82 24.68
N GLY A 640 11.27 47.93 24.06
CA GLY A 640 11.30 48.14 22.63
C GLY A 640 12.15 47.12 21.86
N ASN A 641 13.05 46.37 22.51
CA ASN A 641 13.72 45.24 21.86
C ASN A 641 12.72 44.18 21.44
N LYS A 642 11.65 43.98 22.20
CA LYS A 642 10.59 43.02 21.86
C LYS A 642 9.75 43.44 20.67
N LEU A 643 9.73 44.72 20.32
CA LEU A 643 9.03 45.25 19.14
C LEU A 643 9.91 45.20 17.87
N LYS A 644 11.23 45.31 18.02
CA LYS A 644 12.20 45.30 16.89
C LYS A 644 12.41 43.88 16.35
N ARG A 645 12.57 43.76 15.04
CA ARG A 645 13.00 42.50 14.40
C ARG A 645 14.40 42.09 14.91
N GLU A 646 14.67 40.78 14.97
CA GLU A 646 15.85 40.21 15.64
C GLU A 646 17.22 40.63 15.08
N ASP A 647 17.24 41.05 13.81
CA ASP A 647 18.41 41.54 13.09
C ASP A 647 18.62 43.06 13.21
N GLN A 648 17.77 43.76 13.96
CA GLN A 648 17.82 45.21 14.14
C GLN A 648 18.47 45.61 15.46
N GLY A 649 19.18 46.73 15.48
CA GLY A 649 19.82 47.26 16.69
C GLY A 649 21.13 46.56 17.06
N THR A 650 21.76 47.03 18.13
CA THR A 650 23.01 46.45 18.66
C THR A 650 23.09 46.53 20.18
N GLY A 651 23.92 45.67 20.79
CA GLY A 651 24.14 45.66 22.23
C GLY A 651 22.84 45.59 23.01
N SER A 652 22.62 46.54 23.92
CA SER A 652 21.39 46.69 24.71
C SER A 652 20.14 47.00 23.90
N GLY A 653 20.29 47.50 22.67
CA GLY A 653 19.20 47.85 21.77
C GLY A 653 18.91 46.79 20.70
N LYS A 654 19.53 45.60 20.79
CA LYS A 654 19.31 44.52 19.82
C LYS A 654 17.88 43.98 19.95
N GLY A 655 17.18 43.90 18.82
CA GLY A 655 15.84 43.34 18.74
C GLY A 655 15.79 41.88 19.16
N THR A 656 14.74 41.54 19.89
CA THR A 656 14.38 40.16 20.27
C THR A 656 13.09 39.72 19.59
N ASN A 657 12.30 40.69 19.10
CA ASN A 657 11.02 40.46 18.45
C ASN A 657 10.01 39.61 19.26
N ASN A 658 10.17 39.51 20.59
CA ASN A 658 9.30 38.69 21.45
C ASN A 658 7.80 39.03 21.36
N SER A 659 7.44 40.21 20.86
CA SER A 659 6.04 40.57 20.61
C SER A 659 5.52 40.12 19.23
N GLY A 660 6.42 39.87 18.27
CA GLY A 660 6.10 39.63 16.87
C GLY A 660 5.85 40.86 16.01
N PHE A 661 5.83 42.07 16.59
CA PHE A 661 5.62 43.34 15.88
C PHE A 661 6.58 43.56 14.69
N SER A 662 7.81 43.04 14.81
CA SER A 662 8.83 43.00 13.74
C SER A 662 9.16 44.37 13.13
N ALA A 663 9.30 45.40 13.97
CA ALA A 663 9.69 46.73 13.52
C ALA A 663 11.06 46.71 12.83
N LEU A 664 11.10 47.34 11.66
CA LEU A 664 12.29 47.62 10.88
C LEU A 664 12.81 49.02 11.18
N LEU A 665 14.13 49.16 11.31
CA LEU A 665 14.72 50.48 11.49
C LEU A 665 14.77 51.22 10.13
N SER A 666 13.66 51.90 9.82
CA SER A 666 13.36 52.44 8.48
C SER A 666 13.89 53.84 8.19
N GLY A 667 14.64 54.44 9.13
CA GLY A 667 15.07 55.84 9.03
C GLY A 667 13.87 56.79 9.01
N TYR A 668 14.04 57.95 8.37
CA TYR A 668 12.99 58.95 8.21
C TYR A 668 13.31 59.92 7.07
N ARG A 669 12.31 60.68 6.63
CA ARG A 669 12.50 61.90 5.82
C ARG A 669 12.34 63.12 6.73
N ASP A 670 13.28 64.05 6.68
CA ASP A 670 13.18 65.31 7.40
C ASP A 670 12.28 66.33 6.68
N ASN A 671 11.99 67.44 7.35
CA ASN A 671 11.18 68.53 6.81
C ASN A 671 11.88 69.39 5.76
N ASN A 672 13.19 69.22 5.55
CA ASN A 672 13.93 69.85 4.44
C ASN A 672 14.04 68.92 3.22
N GLY A 673 13.43 67.73 3.27
CA GLY A 673 13.47 66.73 2.21
C GLY A 673 14.68 65.80 2.21
N GLY A 674 15.55 65.89 3.21
CA GLY A 674 16.65 64.96 3.45
C GLY A 674 16.19 63.64 4.05
N PHE A 675 16.98 62.59 3.91
CA PHE A 675 16.74 61.30 4.56
C PHE A 675 17.74 61.07 5.70
N GLY A 676 17.22 60.77 6.89
CA GLY A 676 18.03 60.40 8.04
C GLY A 676 18.41 58.91 8.01
N PRO A 677 19.58 58.51 8.52
CA PRO A 677 20.10 57.15 8.37
C PRO A 677 19.15 56.08 8.94
N LEU A 678 19.16 54.88 8.35
CA LEU A 678 18.35 53.74 8.79
C LEU A 678 18.62 53.30 10.26
N ALA A 679 19.82 53.55 10.80
CA ALA A 679 20.34 52.84 11.97
C ALA A 679 20.68 53.68 13.23
N PRO A 680 20.02 54.80 13.55
CA PRO A 680 19.85 55.10 14.96
C PRO A 680 18.41 54.94 15.45
N HIS A 681 17.38 55.05 14.61
CA HIS A 681 15.99 54.91 15.06
C HIS A 681 14.99 54.65 13.93
N THR A 682 13.79 54.21 14.32
CA THR A 682 12.57 54.28 13.50
C THR A 682 11.46 54.86 14.32
N SER A 683 10.50 55.51 13.65
CA SER A 683 9.31 56.06 14.29
C SER A 683 8.04 55.64 13.57
N PHE A 684 6.94 55.62 14.32
CA PHE A 684 5.61 55.32 13.84
C PHE A 684 4.64 56.41 14.25
N TRP A 685 3.88 56.92 13.28
CA TRP A 685 2.89 57.96 13.56
C TRP A 685 1.72 57.46 14.41
N SER A 686 1.28 58.32 15.33
CA SER A 686 -0.05 58.24 15.94
C SER A 686 -1.02 59.17 15.23
N SER A 687 -2.32 58.89 15.35
CA SER A 687 -3.39 59.80 14.92
C SER A 687 -3.60 61.00 15.85
N TYR A 688 -2.88 61.09 16.97
CA TYR A 688 -2.98 62.23 17.88
C TYR A 688 -2.21 63.46 17.39
N SER A 689 -2.94 64.55 17.17
CA SER A 689 -2.40 65.88 16.88
C SER A 689 -2.22 66.68 18.16
N HIS A 690 -0.98 66.94 18.57
CA HIS A 690 -0.68 67.72 19.78
C HIS A 690 -0.88 69.22 19.57
N THR A 691 -0.37 69.75 18.45
CA THR A 691 -0.57 71.15 18.04
C THR A 691 -0.84 71.22 16.54
N ALA A 692 -0.97 72.44 15.99
CA ALA A 692 -1.08 72.62 14.55
C ALA A 692 0.10 71.99 13.79
N THR A 693 1.32 72.07 14.34
CA THR A 693 2.56 71.63 13.67
C THR A 693 3.13 70.32 14.18
N TYR A 694 2.78 69.87 15.40
CA TYR A 694 3.35 68.67 16.02
C TYR A 694 2.32 67.55 16.21
N ALA A 695 2.73 66.31 15.93
CA ALA A 695 1.96 65.10 16.17
C ALA A 695 2.74 64.10 17.05
N TYR A 696 2.01 63.19 17.69
CA TYR A 696 2.60 62.17 18.56
C TYR A 696 3.15 60.99 17.75
N ARG A 697 4.26 60.42 18.21
CA ARG A 697 4.86 59.24 17.60
C ARG A 697 5.46 58.31 18.66
N LEU A 698 5.58 57.04 18.28
CA LEU A 698 6.40 56.05 18.98
C LEU A 698 7.75 55.96 18.27
N THR A 699 8.85 55.91 19.02
CA THR A 699 10.21 55.80 18.49
C THR A 699 10.95 54.64 19.13
N LEU A 700 11.71 53.88 18.32
CA LEU A 700 12.57 52.78 18.76
C LEU A 700 14.02 53.08 18.40
N SER A 701 14.91 53.03 19.39
CA SER A 701 16.34 53.26 19.21
C SER A 701 17.11 52.02 18.76
N TYR A 702 18.15 52.22 17.95
CA TYR A 702 19.15 51.21 17.58
C TYR A 702 20.02 50.75 18.77
N TYR A 703 20.28 51.67 19.72
CA TYR A 703 21.17 51.42 20.87
C TYR A 703 20.41 51.16 22.18
N GLY A 704 19.21 51.74 22.32
CA GLY A 704 18.39 51.65 23.52
C GLY A 704 17.32 50.55 23.47
N SER A 705 16.92 50.07 24.64
CA SER A 705 15.86 49.08 24.81
C SER A 705 14.48 49.68 25.05
N ASN A 706 14.35 50.99 25.29
CA ASN A 706 13.06 51.58 25.68
C ASN A 706 12.16 51.80 24.46
N VAL A 707 10.85 51.82 24.72
CA VAL A 707 9.86 52.43 23.81
C VAL A 707 9.73 53.90 24.20
N ASP A 708 10.13 54.80 23.30
CA ASP A 708 10.11 56.24 23.56
C ASP A 708 8.94 56.91 22.85
N PHE A 709 8.40 57.96 23.48
CA PHE A 709 7.30 58.74 22.96
C PHE A 709 7.62 60.22 23.00
N ASP A 710 7.34 60.92 21.91
CA ASP A 710 7.56 62.36 21.79
C ASP A 710 6.59 62.99 20.78
N TYR A 711 6.63 64.32 20.70
CA TYR A 711 5.90 65.09 19.70
C TYR A 711 6.87 65.61 18.67
N TYR A 712 6.54 65.43 17.39
CA TYR A 712 7.43 65.79 16.30
C TYR A 712 6.71 66.48 15.15
N ASP A 713 7.45 67.24 14.34
CA ASP A 713 6.91 68.03 13.24
C ASP A 713 6.18 67.12 12.24
N LYS A 714 4.94 67.48 11.91
CA LYS A 714 4.04 66.73 11.03
C LYS A 714 4.58 66.53 9.62
N HIS A 715 5.57 67.31 9.18
CA HIS A 715 6.15 67.22 7.84
C HIS A 715 7.30 66.22 7.73
N TYR A 716 7.69 65.56 8.82
CA TYR A 716 8.64 64.46 8.74
C TYR A 716 7.96 63.22 8.17
N GLY A 717 8.67 62.51 7.29
CA GLY A 717 8.22 61.22 6.78
C GLY A 717 8.60 60.10 7.75
N TYR A 718 7.59 59.47 8.36
CA TYR A 718 7.77 58.27 9.19
C TYR A 718 6.92 57.11 8.69
N SER A 719 7.26 55.91 9.15
CA SER A 719 6.52 54.70 8.85
C SER A 719 5.13 54.69 9.52
N VAL A 720 4.20 53.94 8.94
CA VAL A 720 2.85 53.74 9.50
C VAL A 720 2.62 52.27 9.82
N ARG A 721 1.99 52.03 10.97
CA ARG A 721 1.57 50.72 11.48
C ARG A 721 0.11 50.78 11.90
N CYS A 722 -0.73 50.04 11.19
CA CYS A 722 -2.18 50.08 11.42
C CYS A 722 -2.58 49.14 12.56
N LEU A 723 -3.59 49.56 13.32
CA LEU A 723 -4.26 48.80 14.35
C LEU A 723 -5.68 48.45 13.89
N LYS A 724 -6.15 47.23 14.19
CA LYS A 724 -7.50 46.77 13.83
C LYS A 724 -8.56 47.42 14.74
N ASP A 725 -9.72 47.73 14.17
CA ASP A 725 -10.87 48.35 14.87
C ASP A 725 -11.53 47.46 15.93
#